data_AF-A0A3P9K201-F1
#
_entry.id   AF-A0A3P9K201-F1
#
_cell.length_a   1.000
_cell.length_b   1.000
_cell.length_c   1.000
_cell.angle_alpha   90.00
_cell.angle_beta   90.00
_cell.angle_gamma   90.00
#
_symmetry.space_group_name_H-M   'P 1'
#
loop_
_entity.id
_entity.type
_entity.pdbx_description
1 polymer ?
#
loop_
_entity_poly.entity_id
_entity_poly.type
_entity_poly.pdbx_seq_one_letter_code
_entity_poly.pdbx_strand_id
1 'polypeptide(L)'
;MHQTWAKIRKITIGHNNKGSSAGWFVEKMIWETKIVYEFPINRWFALDEDDGKIQRDILVGGNQPTGIVYNVQIVTGNIRGAGTNSKIHIVMHGTKGMRNSGKVFLEGGGFERGLTDIFVVEIAALLSPLSRCRVYCEKVVVYCPFTGIEQTFPCGKWLDEKEGDGLIERELYEMVSLRHKRQKKHPWSLWIWTSDLPSAGTDADISFQVYGDKGKSDEIRLDNKSDNFEQGQIDKFIVELPDLGKLTKLRIWHEKRSTFAGWHLSKVTLIKTLTKEKYTFPCERWLDINEDDNEVVRELPATGDLIDEPLPLIKYRVTVCTGNVGGSGTDASVLLNLIGEQGDTGERQLINCKNNANKFEKGNFDEFIVEAVNLGPIRRLRIGHNGKGRGCGWYLGKVTVREEGQAEAHAVEFPCNRWLDRYEDDGQIVRELVPFEDGQRLYNISYHIAVKTGEVAGGSSDSNVFVKLYGEKGDSSKTMLVVSSNDLGNYFESGRVDIFTVETYDIGQINRLIIGHTNNGMNAGWFLDSVQIMVPIHGKNYMFPSHRWLCKDKADGKTEVEIYPSEIVDLELLINYEITVITGDVMFAGTNANVFIQIYGDKGKTEVITLQSRSNNYERNTTEIFKIEAKDVGKIFKIRIGHDGSGTGSGWFLESVDVKHLILALVPKEKKKEDKKKKKKKKKEEEEEDVEEEMQEVVLTYHFPCSRWLAGGEEDGELVVELLPEDEEDLEANTYEVCVFTGDMLGAGTDANVYINIYGENGDTGERSLRNSDNLNKFERGQEDVFIVTGVDLGPLKKLRIRHDNSKSFSSWYLDRVEIVDTKDDTVYFFPCNRWLAVDEDDGQIARELVPVDEAFMRRDEEEGTGATLGLEQKSMSTTYTIKIKTGEKKYAGTDANVFAILFGENDDTGAVTFPYSYIFRECQLQVV
;
A
#
# COMPACT_ATOMS: atom_id res chain seq x y z
N MET A 1 -61.97 -32.81 -9.58
CA MET A 1 -60.50 -32.84 -9.70
C MET A 1 -59.89 -32.58 -8.34
N HIS A 2 -59.44 -33.63 -7.66
CA HIS A 2 -58.70 -33.50 -6.40
C HIS A 2 -57.28 -33.05 -6.70
N GLN A 3 -57.00 -31.77 -6.51
CA GLN A 3 -55.63 -31.29 -6.45
C GLN A 3 -55.11 -31.67 -5.06
N THR A 4 -54.32 -32.73 -4.98
CA THR A 4 -53.51 -33.03 -3.79
C THR A 4 -52.54 -31.87 -3.62
N TRP A 5 -52.82 -30.96 -2.69
CA TRP A 5 -51.84 -29.97 -2.26
C TRP A 5 -50.64 -30.74 -1.70
N ALA A 6 -49.46 -30.54 -2.29
CA ALA A 6 -48.21 -31.03 -1.73
C ALA A 6 -48.05 -30.49 -0.29
N LYS A 7 -47.31 -31.20 0.57
CA LYS A 7 -46.95 -30.71 1.92
C LYS A 7 -46.52 -29.24 1.83
N ILE A 8 -47.13 -28.38 2.64
CA ILE A 8 -46.74 -26.96 2.74
C ILE A 8 -45.27 -26.93 3.18
N ARG A 9 -44.45 -26.12 2.51
CA ARG A 9 -43.00 -26.00 2.80
C ARG A 9 -42.60 -24.60 3.22
N LYS A 10 -43.33 -23.59 2.76
CA LYS A 10 -43.04 -22.17 2.92
C LYS A 10 -44.36 -21.39 3.00
N ILE A 11 -44.39 -20.34 3.80
CA ILE A 11 -45.44 -19.33 3.82
C ILE A 11 -44.80 -17.94 3.72
N THR A 12 -45.43 -17.04 2.98
CA THR A 12 -45.11 -15.62 3.01
C THR A 12 -46.19 -14.91 3.81
N ILE A 13 -45.80 -14.17 4.84
CA ILE A 13 -46.70 -13.38 5.69
C ILE A 13 -46.21 -11.94 5.73
N GLY A 14 -47.12 -10.97 5.74
CA GLY A 14 -46.79 -9.55 5.80
C GLY A 14 -48.04 -8.67 5.81
N HIS A 15 -47.84 -7.36 5.92
CA HIS A 15 -48.90 -6.35 5.90
C HIS A 15 -48.60 -5.24 4.90
N ASN A 16 -49.62 -4.44 4.56
CA ASN A 16 -49.52 -3.38 3.56
C ASN A 16 -49.08 -2.02 4.14
N ASN A 17 -48.64 -1.99 5.40
CA ASN A 17 -48.26 -0.80 6.15
C ASN A 17 -49.27 0.38 6.10
N LYS A 18 -50.59 0.09 6.07
CA LYS A 18 -51.64 1.12 6.09
C LYS A 18 -52.30 1.19 7.48
N GLY A 19 -52.07 2.29 8.21
CA GLY A 19 -52.64 2.55 9.53
C GLY A 19 -51.73 3.43 10.39
N SER A 20 -52.24 4.00 11.48
CA SER A 20 -51.44 4.84 12.41
C SER A 20 -50.49 4.04 13.31
N SER A 21 -50.64 2.72 13.37
CA SER A 21 -49.77 1.77 14.08
C SER A 21 -49.88 0.41 13.37
N ALA A 22 -49.18 0.28 12.25
CA ALA A 22 -49.29 -0.90 11.39
C ALA A 22 -48.34 -2.03 11.79
N GLY A 23 -47.36 -1.74 12.65
CA GLY A 23 -46.40 -2.71 13.18
C GLY A 23 -47.07 -3.74 14.09
N TRP A 24 -46.71 -5.01 13.94
CA TRP A 24 -47.20 -6.09 14.81
C TRP A 24 -46.11 -7.14 15.07
N PHE A 25 -46.03 -7.63 16.31
CA PHE A 25 -45.16 -8.74 16.69
C PHE A 25 -45.86 -10.07 16.47
N VAL A 26 -45.20 -11.00 15.78
CA VAL A 26 -45.74 -12.34 15.52
C VAL A 26 -44.86 -13.37 16.19
N GLU A 27 -45.37 -14.01 17.26
CA GLU A 27 -44.67 -15.06 18.00
C GLU A 27 -44.60 -16.35 17.18
N LYS A 28 -45.73 -16.80 16.66
CA LYS A 28 -45.88 -17.99 15.83
C LYS A 28 -47.13 -17.90 14.98
N MET A 29 -47.13 -18.62 13.86
CA MET A 29 -48.32 -18.83 13.04
C MET A 29 -48.64 -20.32 13.00
N ILE A 30 -49.92 -20.64 13.20
CA ILE A 30 -50.43 -22.01 13.13
C ILE A 30 -51.35 -22.08 11.93
N TRP A 31 -51.09 -23.00 11.01
CA TRP A 31 -51.95 -23.28 9.88
C TRP A 31 -52.57 -24.67 10.04
N GLU A 32 -53.87 -24.71 10.32
CA GLU A 32 -54.61 -25.95 10.56
C GLU A 32 -55.32 -26.43 9.29
N THR A 33 -54.96 -27.63 8.84
CA THR A 33 -55.70 -28.43 7.85
C THR A 33 -55.90 -29.85 8.41
N LYS A 34 -56.02 -30.90 7.58
CA LYS A 34 -55.88 -32.30 8.05
C LYS A 34 -54.52 -32.60 8.70
N ILE A 35 -53.55 -31.70 8.54
CA ILE A 35 -52.23 -31.67 9.20
C ILE A 35 -52.07 -30.26 9.79
N VAL A 36 -51.62 -30.17 11.04
CA VAL A 36 -51.26 -28.90 11.70
C VAL A 36 -49.83 -28.55 11.34
N TYR A 37 -49.62 -27.34 10.83
CA TYR A 37 -48.30 -26.79 10.55
C TYR A 37 -48.03 -25.63 11.51
N GLU A 38 -46.95 -25.72 12.28
CA GLU A 38 -46.48 -24.62 13.12
C GLU A 38 -45.29 -23.92 12.45
N PHE A 39 -45.34 -22.59 12.48
CA PHE A 39 -44.30 -21.69 12.01
C PHE A 39 -43.92 -20.77 13.16
N PRO A 40 -42.85 -21.04 13.92
CA PRO A 40 -42.37 -20.11 14.95
C PRO A 40 -41.69 -18.92 14.29
N ILE A 41 -42.06 -17.70 14.68
CA ILE A 41 -41.70 -16.45 13.99
C ILE A 41 -40.90 -15.52 14.93
N ASN A 42 -41.40 -15.25 16.12
CA ASN A 42 -40.82 -14.42 17.19
C ASN A 42 -40.18 -13.10 16.73
N ARG A 43 -40.87 -12.34 15.87
CA ARG A 43 -40.33 -11.12 15.25
C ARG A 43 -41.39 -10.05 15.02
N TRP A 44 -40.95 -8.79 14.98
CA TRP A 44 -41.77 -7.67 14.51
C TRP A 44 -41.86 -7.64 12.99
N PHE A 45 -43.02 -7.25 12.47
CA PHE A 45 -43.20 -6.81 11.10
C PHE A 45 -43.60 -5.33 11.19
N ALA A 46 -42.62 -4.45 11.11
CA ALA A 46 -42.80 -3.00 11.10
C ALA A 46 -41.63 -2.36 10.35
N LEU A 47 -41.79 -1.13 9.86
CA LEU A 47 -40.68 -0.41 9.22
C LEU A 47 -39.71 0.18 10.26
N ASP A 48 -40.17 0.34 11.49
CA ASP A 48 -39.54 1.03 12.62
C ASP A 48 -39.11 0.08 13.75
N GLU A 49 -39.32 -1.23 13.61
CA GLU A 49 -38.99 -2.25 14.62
C GLU A 49 -38.24 -3.45 14.00
N ASP A 50 -37.50 -4.23 14.81
CA ASP A 50 -36.70 -5.41 14.43
C ASP A 50 -35.77 -5.14 13.22
N ASP A 51 -36.02 -5.73 12.04
CA ASP A 51 -35.19 -5.52 10.84
C ASP A 51 -35.85 -4.64 9.77
N GLY A 52 -36.90 -3.91 10.13
CA GLY A 52 -37.60 -3.00 9.22
C GLY A 52 -38.42 -3.69 8.12
N LYS A 53 -38.58 -5.02 8.15
CA LYS A 53 -39.33 -5.77 7.12
C LYS A 53 -40.78 -5.97 7.51
N ILE A 54 -41.69 -5.55 6.63
CA ILE A 54 -43.14 -5.74 6.78
C ILE A 54 -43.66 -7.03 6.14
N GLN A 55 -42.79 -7.83 5.52
CA GLN A 55 -43.11 -9.11 4.88
C GLN A 55 -41.95 -10.10 5.00
N ARG A 56 -42.24 -11.38 5.27
CA ARG A 56 -41.24 -12.45 5.41
C ARG A 56 -41.70 -13.78 4.85
N ASP A 57 -40.72 -14.59 4.50
CA ASP A 57 -40.86 -15.98 4.10
C ASP A 57 -40.47 -16.93 5.24
N ILE A 58 -41.31 -17.91 5.58
CA ILE A 58 -41.16 -18.78 6.76
C ILE A 58 -41.33 -20.24 6.36
N LEU A 59 -40.43 -21.12 6.80
CA LEU A 59 -40.46 -22.55 6.50
C LEU A 59 -41.20 -23.35 7.56
N VAL A 60 -41.82 -24.46 7.14
CA VAL A 60 -42.43 -25.44 8.05
C VAL A 60 -41.36 -26.09 8.93
N GLY A 61 -41.50 -25.98 10.26
CA GLY A 61 -40.69 -26.70 11.25
C GLY A 61 -39.29 -26.12 11.55
N GLY A 62 -38.96 -24.93 11.06
CA GLY A 62 -37.72 -24.25 11.43
C GLY A 62 -37.90 -23.46 12.72
N ASN A 63 -37.21 -23.82 13.80
CA ASN A 63 -37.26 -23.07 15.08
C ASN A 63 -36.71 -21.63 15.00
N GLN A 64 -36.10 -21.24 13.87
CA GLN A 64 -35.71 -19.88 13.49
C GLN A 64 -35.76 -19.80 11.95
N PRO A 65 -36.22 -18.69 11.35
CA PRO A 65 -36.09 -18.50 9.90
C PRO A 65 -34.59 -18.45 9.57
N THR A 66 -34.08 -19.53 9.00
CA THR A 66 -32.71 -19.59 8.46
C THR A 66 -32.78 -19.13 7.01
N GLY A 67 -33.03 -17.82 6.82
CA GLY A 67 -32.90 -17.22 5.51
C GLY A 67 -31.43 -17.25 5.08
N ILE A 68 -31.16 -17.78 3.89
CA ILE A 68 -29.88 -17.67 3.22
C ILE A 68 -29.87 -16.32 2.52
N VAL A 69 -28.85 -15.51 2.83
CA VAL A 69 -28.66 -14.18 2.26
C VAL A 69 -28.02 -14.28 0.87
N TYR A 70 -28.49 -13.43 -0.06
CA TYR A 70 -27.95 -13.21 -1.40
C TYR A 70 -27.82 -11.71 -1.63
N ASN A 71 -26.67 -11.25 -2.07
CA ASN A 71 -26.46 -9.89 -2.54
C ASN A 71 -26.68 -9.87 -4.06
N VAL A 72 -27.69 -9.13 -4.51
CA VAL A 72 -28.07 -9.01 -5.92
C VAL A 72 -27.70 -7.62 -6.41
N GLN A 73 -26.85 -7.53 -7.42
CA GLN A 73 -26.49 -6.27 -8.08
C GLN A 73 -27.16 -6.20 -9.45
N ILE A 74 -27.77 -5.06 -9.76
CA ILE A 74 -28.40 -4.75 -11.03
C ILE A 74 -27.60 -3.62 -11.69
N VAL A 75 -26.94 -3.91 -12.81
CA VAL A 75 -26.20 -2.90 -13.58
C VAL A 75 -27.03 -2.49 -14.79
N THR A 76 -27.28 -1.19 -14.92
CA THR A 76 -28.00 -0.60 -16.06
C THR A 76 -27.03 -0.13 -17.14
N GLY A 77 -27.44 -0.25 -18.40
CA GLY A 77 -26.60 0.12 -19.54
C GLY A 77 -26.19 1.59 -19.55
N ASN A 78 -24.97 1.89 -20.00
CA ASN A 78 -24.54 3.28 -20.21
C ASN A 78 -24.94 3.82 -21.61
N ILE A 79 -26.14 3.47 -22.07
CA ILE A 79 -26.72 3.99 -23.31
C ILE A 79 -27.89 4.92 -23.01
N ARG A 80 -28.12 5.92 -23.86
CA ARG A 80 -29.17 6.93 -23.65
C ARG A 80 -30.53 6.22 -23.49
N GLY A 81 -31.20 6.46 -22.35
CA GLY A 81 -32.52 5.91 -22.02
C GLY A 81 -32.52 4.63 -21.17
N ALA A 82 -31.38 4.01 -20.89
CA ALA A 82 -31.30 2.69 -20.25
C ALA A 82 -31.62 2.62 -18.74
N GLY A 83 -32.28 3.63 -18.18
CA GLY A 83 -32.77 3.62 -16.80
C GLY A 83 -34.28 3.36 -16.70
N THR A 84 -34.78 3.02 -15.51
CA THR A 84 -36.22 2.78 -15.30
C THR A 84 -36.70 3.20 -13.91
N ASN A 85 -37.96 3.62 -13.81
CA ASN A 85 -38.67 3.87 -12.54
C ASN A 85 -39.65 2.72 -12.19
N SER A 86 -39.62 1.62 -12.95
CA SER A 86 -40.51 0.47 -12.74
C SER A 86 -40.04 -0.40 -11.59
N LYS A 87 -40.97 -1.13 -10.95
CA LYS A 87 -40.62 -2.14 -9.94
C LYS A 87 -39.96 -3.34 -10.61
N ILE A 88 -38.71 -3.59 -10.28
CA ILE A 88 -37.96 -4.74 -10.76
C ILE A 88 -38.13 -5.92 -9.80
N HIS A 89 -38.26 -7.13 -10.35
CA HIS A 89 -38.22 -8.36 -9.57
C HIS A 89 -37.24 -9.37 -10.18
N ILE A 90 -36.72 -10.25 -9.34
CA ILE A 90 -35.84 -11.35 -9.73
C ILE A 90 -36.44 -12.70 -9.33
N VAL A 91 -36.27 -13.71 -10.19
CA VAL A 91 -36.50 -15.12 -9.85
C VAL A 91 -35.21 -15.90 -10.06
N MET A 92 -34.63 -16.43 -8.98
CA MET A 92 -33.38 -17.18 -8.99
C MET A 92 -33.68 -18.69 -9.01
N HIS A 93 -33.00 -19.45 -9.86
CA HIS A 93 -33.16 -20.90 -9.97
C HIS A 93 -31.88 -21.64 -9.56
N GLY A 94 -32.00 -22.66 -8.69
CA GLY A 94 -30.85 -23.48 -8.31
C GLY A 94 -30.33 -24.39 -9.43
N THR A 95 -29.18 -25.05 -9.21
CA THR A 95 -28.46 -25.93 -10.18
C THR A 95 -29.29 -26.94 -10.97
N LYS A 96 -30.41 -27.44 -10.43
CA LYS A 96 -31.30 -28.42 -11.12
C LYS A 96 -32.65 -27.85 -11.55
N GLY A 97 -32.88 -26.54 -11.44
CA GLY A 97 -34.13 -25.86 -11.83
C GLY A 97 -35.39 -26.22 -10.99
N MET A 98 -35.34 -27.28 -10.18
CA MET A 98 -36.47 -27.77 -9.37
C MET A 98 -36.81 -26.90 -8.14
N ARG A 99 -35.94 -25.96 -7.76
CA ARG A 99 -36.16 -25.00 -6.66
C ARG A 99 -35.88 -23.59 -7.18
N ASN A 100 -36.74 -22.64 -6.82
CA ASN A 100 -36.57 -21.22 -7.14
C ASN A 100 -36.91 -20.34 -5.93
N SER A 101 -36.51 -19.07 -5.98
CA SER A 101 -36.75 -18.09 -4.92
C SER A 101 -38.21 -17.64 -4.80
N GLY A 102 -39.03 -17.85 -5.83
CA GLY A 102 -40.22 -17.04 -6.08
C GLY A 102 -39.84 -15.65 -6.63
N LYS A 103 -40.84 -14.79 -6.86
CA LYS A 103 -40.62 -13.39 -7.26
C LYS A 103 -40.12 -12.60 -6.06
N VAL A 104 -38.87 -12.16 -6.12
CA VAL A 104 -38.28 -11.24 -5.15
C VAL A 104 -38.28 -9.85 -5.75
N PHE A 105 -39.03 -8.92 -5.18
CA PHE A 105 -39.02 -7.53 -5.62
C PHE A 105 -37.78 -6.81 -5.07
N LEU A 106 -37.09 -6.08 -5.94
CA LEU A 106 -35.90 -5.30 -5.61
C LEU A 106 -36.35 -3.89 -5.24
N GLU A 107 -36.87 -3.75 -4.02
CA GLU A 107 -37.45 -2.50 -3.52
C GLU A 107 -36.37 -1.47 -3.19
N GLY A 108 -36.64 -0.19 -3.46
CA GLY A 108 -35.73 0.92 -3.16
C GLY A 108 -34.68 1.25 -4.25
N GLY A 109 -34.63 0.49 -5.35
CA GLY A 109 -33.69 0.74 -6.45
C GLY A 109 -34.05 1.96 -7.32
N GLY A 110 -33.04 2.74 -7.70
CA GLY A 110 -33.19 3.88 -8.60
C GLY A 110 -33.06 3.51 -10.07
N PHE A 111 -32.25 2.49 -10.39
CA PHE A 111 -32.04 1.96 -11.74
C PHE A 111 -31.75 3.04 -12.78
N GLU A 112 -30.95 4.04 -12.42
CA GLU A 112 -30.54 5.11 -13.33
C GLU A 112 -29.49 4.62 -14.32
N ARG A 113 -29.40 5.26 -15.49
CA ARG A 113 -28.47 4.91 -16.57
C ARG A 113 -27.01 4.82 -16.09
N GLY A 114 -26.33 3.71 -16.38
CA GLY A 114 -24.90 3.53 -16.16
C GLY A 114 -24.52 3.35 -14.68
N LEU A 115 -25.48 3.05 -13.82
CA LEU A 115 -25.27 2.83 -12.39
C LEU A 115 -25.48 1.36 -12.00
N THR A 116 -25.04 1.02 -10.79
CA THR A 116 -25.24 -0.29 -10.17
C THR A 116 -26.07 -0.13 -8.90
N ASP A 117 -27.25 -0.76 -8.84
CA ASP A 117 -28.07 -0.88 -7.64
C ASP A 117 -27.80 -2.22 -6.94
N ILE A 118 -27.76 -2.24 -5.61
CA ILE A 118 -27.47 -3.45 -4.81
C ILE A 118 -28.59 -3.74 -3.83
N PHE A 119 -29.00 -5.00 -3.75
CA PHE A 119 -30.08 -5.48 -2.89
C PHE A 119 -29.61 -6.67 -2.04
N VAL A 120 -29.94 -6.64 -0.75
CA VAL A 120 -29.76 -7.80 0.14
C VAL A 120 -31.08 -8.58 0.18
N VAL A 121 -31.06 -9.79 -0.38
CA VAL A 121 -32.22 -10.67 -0.50
C VAL A 121 -32.04 -11.85 0.43
N GLU A 122 -33.05 -12.11 1.26
CA GLU A 122 -33.08 -13.27 2.14
C GLU A 122 -34.07 -14.30 1.60
N ILE A 123 -33.61 -15.51 1.31
CA ILE A 123 -34.48 -16.61 0.86
C ILE A 123 -34.32 -17.86 1.71
N ALA A 124 -35.42 -18.57 1.89
CA ALA A 124 -35.47 -19.76 2.72
C ALA A 124 -34.76 -21.02 2.14
N ALA A 125 -34.02 -20.90 1.03
CA ALA A 125 -33.37 -22.03 0.38
C ALA A 125 -31.97 -21.67 -0.11
N LEU A 126 -31.02 -22.58 0.12
CA LEU A 126 -29.74 -22.54 -0.56
C LEU A 126 -29.93 -22.96 -2.03
N LEU A 127 -29.83 -21.99 -2.94
CA LEU A 127 -29.94 -22.15 -4.39
C LEU A 127 -28.57 -22.07 -5.07
N SER A 128 -27.56 -21.44 -4.45
CA SER A 128 -26.22 -21.29 -5.01
C SER A 128 -25.51 -22.65 -5.21
N PRO A 129 -24.82 -22.89 -6.35
CA PRO A 129 -24.76 -22.01 -7.52
C PRO A 129 -26.08 -22.01 -8.31
N LEU A 130 -26.48 -20.83 -8.76
CA LEU A 130 -27.66 -20.63 -9.59
C LEU A 130 -27.42 -21.12 -11.02
N SER A 131 -28.46 -21.67 -11.65
CA SER A 131 -28.44 -22.05 -13.06
C SER A 131 -28.83 -20.90 -13.98
N ARG A 132 -29.78 -20.07 -13.54
CA ARG A 132 -30.34 -18.94 -14.29
C ARG A 132 -31.11 -17.99 -13.35
N CYS A 133 -31.31 -16.75 -13.80
CA CYS A 133 -32.19 -15.79 -13.14
C CYS A 133 -33.14 -15.11 -14.14
N ARG A 134 -34.23 -14.50 -13.68
CA ARG A 134 -35.13 -13.70 -14.53
C ARG A 134 -35.22 -12.26 -14.03
N VAL A 135 -34.97 -11.25 -14.86
CA VAL A 135 -34.77 -9.85 -14.42
C VAL A 135 -34.80 -8.82 -15.57
N TYR A 136 -34.72 -7.53 -15.22
CA TYR A 136 -34.72 -6.35 -16.10
C TYR A 136 -33.39 -5.54 -16.00
N CYS A 137 -32.33 -5.75 -16.81
CA CYS A 137 -31.15 -4.84 -16.86
C CYS A 137 -30.09 -5.18 -17.94
N GLU A 138 -28.90 -4.54 -17.90
CA GLU A 138 -27.72 -4.87 -18.72
C GLU A 138 -26.99 -6.14 -18.22
N LYS A 139 -26.73 -6.25 -16.90
CA LYS A 139 -26.28 -7.49 -16.26
C LYS A 139 -26.76 -7.58 -14.82
N VAL A 140 -26.91 -8.80 -14.33
CA VAL A 140 -27.14 -9.09 -12.91
C VAL A 140 -25.95 -9.82 -12.33
N VAL A 141 -25.50 -9.41 -11.16
CA VAL A 141 -24.52 -10.15 -10.38
C VAL A 141 -25.20 -10.66 -9.12
N VAL A 142 -25.06 -11.95 -8.82
CA VAL A 142 -25.62 -12.56 -7.60
C VAL A 142 -24.51 -13.20 -6.79
N TYR A 143 -24.32 -12.73 -5.57
CA TYR A 143 -23.36 -13.25 -4.61
C TYR A 143 -24.06 -13.92 -3.42
N CYS A 144 -23.66 -15.15 -3.09
CA CYS A 144 -24.13 -15.87 -1.91
C CYS A 144 -22.99 -16.05 -0.88
N PRO A 145 -22.97 -15.27 0.22
CA PRO A 145 -21.92 -15.33 1.24
C PRO A 145 -21.68 -16.72 1.82
N PHE A 146 -22.75 -17.49 1.99
CA PHE A 146 -22.68 -18.86 2.53
C PHE A 146 -21.85 -19.81 1.65
N THR A 147 -21.92 -19.64 0.33
CA THR A 147 -21.15 -20.48 -0.62
C THR A 147 -19.85 -19.84 -1.05
N GLY A 148 -19.71 -18.52 -0.89
CA GLY A 148 -18.62 -17.74 -1.45
C GLY A 148 -18.68 -17.64 -2.97
N ILE A 149 -19.82 -17.95 -3.62
CA ILE A 149 -19.93 -17.94 -5.08
C ILE A 149 -20.64 -16.65 -5.51
N GLU A 150 -20.00 -15.90 -6.41
CA GLU A 150 -20.57 -14.78 -7.14
C GLU A 150 -20.69 -15.11 -8.62
N GLN A 151 -21.88 -14.90 -9.18
CA GLN A 151 -22.23 -15.28 -10.54
C GLN A 151 -22.73 -14.08 -11.32
N THR A 152 -22.26 -13.94 -12.57
CA THR A 152 -22.69 -12.86 -13.47
C THR A 152 -23.62 -13.41 -14.55
N PHE A 153 -24.73 -12.72 -14.75
CA PHE A 153 -25.78 -13.01 -15.71
C PHE A 153 -25.90 -11.82 -16.68
N PRO A 154 -25.19 -11.83 -17.82
CA PRO A 154 -25.29 -10.76 -18.81
C PRO A 154 -26.64 -10.81 -19.53
N CYS A 155 -27.17 -9.63 -19.86
CA CYS A 155 -28.38 -9.45 -20.66
C CYS A 155 -28.09 -8.61 -21.91
N GLY A 156 -27.48 -7.42 -21.75
CA GLY A 156 -27.01 -6.56 -22.84
C GLY A 156 -28.10 -6.08 -23.81
N LYS A 157 -29.36 -6.03 -23.37
CA LYS A 157 -30.53 -5.82 -24.24
C LYS A 157 -31.60 -4.99 -23.53
N TRP A 158 -32.34 -4.17 -24.29
CA TRP A 158 -33.50 -3.42 -23.80
C TRP A 158 -34.62 -4.34 -23.30
N LEU A 159 -35.30 -3.91 -22.24
CA LEU A 159 -36.41 -4.62 -21.60
C LEU A 159 -37.65 -3.72 -21.55
N ASP A 160 -38.08 -3.30 -22.74
CA ASP A 160 -39.16 -2.35 -22.98
C ASP A 160 -40.05 -2.89 -24.09
N GLU A 161 -41.37 -2.70 -24.00
CA GLU A 161 -42.31 -3.18 -25.02
C GLU A 161 -42.16 -2.46 -26.38
N LYS A 162 -41.53 -1.28 -26.39
CA LYS A 162 -41.37 -0.39 -27.55
C LYS A 162 -39.94 -0.30 -28.07
N GLU A 163 -38.96 -0.81 -27.34
CA GLU A 163 -37.55 -0.80 -27.72
C GLU A 163 -36.92 -2.21 -27.71
N GLY A 164 -35.82 -2.39 -28.45
CA GLY A 164 -35.15 -3.70 -28.55
C GLY A 164 -36.01 -4.78 -29.21
N ASP A 165 -36.29 -5.88 -28.50
CA ASP A 165 -37.09 -7.01 -28.97
C ASP A 165 -38.52 -7.05 -28.38
N GLY A 166 -38.93 -6.01 -27.66
CA GLY A 166 -40.28 -5.90 -27.08
C GLY A 166 -40.54 -6.74 -25.84
N LEU A 167 -39.53 -7.44 -25.29
CA LEU A 167 -39.69 -8.28 -24.10
C LEU A 167 -39.43 -7.49 -22.82
N ILE A 168 -40.37 -7.56 -21.87
CA ILE A 168 -40.20 -6.98 -20.54
C ILE A 168 -39.59 -7.98 -19.54
N GLU A 169 -39.80 -9.29 -19.68
CA GLU A 169 -39.14 -10.30 -18.83
C GLU A 169 -38.15 -11.13 -19.66
N ARG A 170 -36.95 -11.38 -19.11
CA ARG A 170 -35.96 -12.30 -19.71
C ARG A 170 -35.46 -13.33 -18.73
N GLU A 171 -35.04 -14.47 -19.25
CA GLU A 171 -34.32 -15.52 -18.53
C GLU A 171 -32.84 -15.47 -18.93
N LEU A 172 -31.97 -15.20 -17.96
CA LEU A 172 -30.54 -15.02 -18.11
C LEU A 172 -29.79 -16.24 -17.60
N TYR A 173 -28.76 -16.64 -18.33
CA TYR A 173 -27.88 -17.74 -17.97
C TYR A 173 -26.54 -17.21 -17.48
N GLU A 174 -25.94 -17.95 -16.55
CA GLU A 174 -24.64 -17.56 -16.00
C GLU A 174 -23.57 -17.58 -17.11
N MET A 175 -22.76 -16.52 -17.14
CA MET A 175 -21.49 -16.54 -17.85
C MET A 175 -20.40 -17.09 -16.90
N VAL A 176 -20.13 -18.39 -17.00
CA VAL A 176 -19.26 -19.12 -16.05
C VAL A 176 -17.83 -18.56 -16.00
N SER A 177 -17.33 -17.99 -17.11
CA SER A 177 -16.02 -17.33 -17.17
C SER A 177 -15.92 -16.09 -16.29
N LEU A 178 -17.05 -15.50 -15.86
CA LEU A 178 -17.12 -14.34 -14.97
C LEU A 178 -17.46 -14.73 -13.53
N ARG A 179 -17.39 -16.03 -13.17
CA ARG A 179 -17.68 -16.50 -11.82
C ARG A 179 -16.50 -16.17 -10.90
N HIS A 180 -16.80 -15.51 -9.80
CA HIS A 180 -15.81 -15.22 -8.76
C HIS A 180 -16.06 -16.08 -7.52
N LYS A 181 -14.97 -16.46 -6.85
CA LYS A 181 -15.00 -17.07 -5.52
C LYS A 181 -14.58 -16.01 -4.50
N ARG A 182 -15.49 -15.69 -3.59
CA ARG A 182 -15.29 -14.78 -2.47
C ARG A 182 -15.12 -15.56 -1.16
N GLN A 183 -14.70 -14.87 -0.11
CA GLN A 183 -14.58 -15.47 1.22
C GLN A 183 -15.96 -15.94 1.72
N LYS A 184 -16.05 -17.21 2.12
CA LYS A 184 -17.28 -17.76 2.69
C LYS A 184 -17.54 -17.14 4.06
N LYS A 185 -18.79 -16.76 4.30
CA LYS A 185 -19.26 -16.30 5.62
C LYS A 185 -20.36 -17.24 6.11
N HIS A 186 -20.33 -17.55 7.40
CA HIS A 186 -21.25 -18.46 8.06
C HIS A 186 -22.14 -17.68 9.02
N PRO A 187 -23.45 -17.97 9.08
CA PRO A 187 -24.35 -17.31 10.01
C PRO A 187 -24.14 -17.84 11.43
N TRP A 188 -24.03 -16.92 12.38
CA TRP A 188 -23.97 -17.16 13.81
C TRP A 188 -25.10 -16.42 14.51
N SER A 189 -25.67 -17.03 15.54
CA SER A 189 -26.57 -16.36 16.46
C SER A 189 -25.75 -15.72 17.57
N LEU A 190 -25.78 -14.39 17.65
CA LEU A 190 -25.11 -13.57 18.66
C LEU A 190 -26.14 -13.16 19.71
N TRP A 191 -25.89 -13.49 20.96
CA TRP A 191 -26.74 -13.10 22.08
C TRP A 191 -25.91 -12.21 23.00
N ILE A 192 -26.45 -11.08 23.43
CA ILE A 192 -25.80 -10.10 24.30
C ILE A 192 -26.69 -9.88 25.51
N TRP A 193 -26.11 -9.90 26.71
CA TRP A 193 -26.81 -9.72 27.97
C TRP A 193 -26.36 -8.42 28.62
N THR A 194 -27.24 -7.44 28.71
CA THR A 194 -27.07 -6.30 29.61
C THR A 194 -27.45 -6.74 31.03
N SER A 195 -26.66 -6.34 32.04
CA SER A 195 -26.99 -6.71 33.42
C SER A 195 -28.26 -6.02 33.93
N ASP A 196 -28.82 -6.54 35.00
CA ASP A 196 -29.98 -5.95 35.69
C ASP A 196 -29.59 -4.87 36.71
N LEU A 197 -28.32 -4.45 36.74
CA LEU A 197 -27.84 -3.39 37.61
C LEU A 197 -28.51 -2.05 37.25
N PRO A 198 -28.75 -1.16 38.24
CA PRO A 198 -29.30 0.17 37.97
C PRO A 198 -28.45 0.92 36.94
N SER A 199 -29.12 1.47 35.91
CA SER A 199 -28.47 2.25 34.84
C SER A 199 -27.47 1.44 33.98
N ALA A 200 -27.63 0.12 33.91
CA ALA A 200 -26.76 -0.74 33.11
C ALA A 200 -26.91 -0.58 31.60
N GLY A 201 -28.01 0.00 31.11
CA GLY A 201 -28.33 0.11 29.69
C GLY A 201 -27.62 1.27 28.97
N THR A 202 -27.55 1.22 27.64
CA THR A 202 -26.86 2.23 26.82
C THR A 202 -27.58 2.52 25.50
N ASP A 203 -27.45 3.76 25.02
CA ASP A 203 -27.91 4.19 23.71
C ASP A 203 -26.77 4.20 22.66
N ALA A 204 -25.58 3.76 23.04
CA ALA A 204 -24.39 3.80 22.20
C ALA A 204 -24.42 2.70 21.14
N ASP A 205 -23.89 3.01 19.96
CA ASP A 205 -23.68 1.99 18.94
C ASP A 205 -22.56 1.04 19.41
N ILE A 206 -22.89 -0.25 19.44
CA ILE A 206 -21.99 -1.29 19.93
C ILE A 206 -21.26 -1.93 18.74
N SER A 207 -19.94 -1.98 18.82
CA SER A 207 -19.09 -2.72 17.88
C SER A 207 -18.44 -3.91 18.57
N PHE A 208 -18.25 -5.00 17.83
CA PHE A 208 -17.48 -6.14 18.31
C PHE A 208 -16.64 -6.79 17.21
N GLN A 209 -15.68 -7.60 17.64
CA GLN A 209 -14.78 -8.37 16.78
C GLN A 209 -14.47 -9.72 17.45
N VAL A 210 -14.44 -10.78 16.64
CA VAL A 210 -14.24 -12.15 17.11
C VAL A 210 -12.90 -12.68 16.62
N TYR A 211 -12.20 -13.42 17.49
CA TYR A 211 -10.90 -13.99 17.23
C TYR A 211 -10.96 -15.51 17.36
N GLY A 212 -10.20 -16.21 16.52
CA GLY A 212 -9.96 -17.64 16.61
C GLY A 212 -8.58 -18.03 16.09
N ASP A 213 -8.28 -19.31 16.11
CA ASP A 213 -6.98 -19.87 15.72
C ASP A 213 -6.64 -19.68 14.22
N LYS A 214 -7.62 -19.34 13.37
CA LYS A 214 -7.41 -19.02 11.95
C LYS A 214 -7.41 -17.52 11.63
N GLY A 215 -7.50 -16.64 12.63
CA GLY A 215 -7.51 -15.19 12.46
C GLY A 215 -8.68 -14.51 13.17
N LYS A 216 -9.07 -13.32 12.68
CA LYS A 216 -10.12 -12.50 13.31
C LYS A 216 -11.16 -12.01 12.29
N SER A 217 -12.34 -11.67 12.78
CA SER A 217 -13.38 -11.06 11.94
C SER A 217 -13.04 -9.61 11.60
N ASP A 218 -13.77 -9.05 10.65
CA ASP A 218 -13.92 -7.60 10.56
C ASP A 218 -14.64 -7.04 11.79
N GLU A 219 -14.55 -5.73 11.97
CA GLU A 219 -15.38 -5.03 12.95
C GLU A 219 -16.85 -5.13 12.52
N ILE A 220 -17.70 -5.52 13.45
CA ILE A 220 -19.14 -5.64 13.23
C ILE A 220 -19.82 -4.64 14.14
N ARG A 221 -20.39 -3.60 13.52
CA ARG A 221 -21.25 -2.62 14.20
C ARG A 221 -22.66 -3.17 14.28
N LEU A 222 -23.21 -3.19 15.48
CA LEU A 222 -24.59 -3.52 15.76
C LEU A 222 -25.43 -2.24 15.65
N ASP A 223 -26.44 -2.26 14.80
CA ASP A 223 -27.32 -1.12 14.53
C ASP A 223 -28.28 -0.89 15.71
N ASN A 224 -28.36 0.34 16.22
CA ASN A 224 -29.22 0.71 17.34
C ASN A 224 -30.49 1.44 16.87
N LYS A 225 -31.33 0.75 16.08
CA LYS A 225 -32.61 1.31 15.58
C LYS A 225 -33.80 1.13 16.54
N SER A 226 -33.61 0.39 17.63
CA SER A 226 -34.61 0.08 18.66
C SER A 226 -34.04 0.35 20.06
N ASP A 227 -34.83 0.14 21.11
CA ASP A 227 -34.42 0.11 22.52
C ASP A 227 -33.56 -1.14 22.84
N ASN A 228 -32.46 -1.32 22.11
CA ASN A 228 -31.53 -2.43 22.34
C ASN A 228 -30.60 -2.11 23.51
N PHE A 229 -30.14 -3.15 24.21
CA PHE A 229 -29.17 -3.08 25.29
C PHE A 229 -29.67 -2.39 26.58
N GLU A 230 -30.97 -2.43 26.86
CA GLU A 230 -31.54 -1.89 28.10
C GLU A 230 -31.22 -2.75 29.33
N GLN A 231 -31.41 -2.17 30.51
CA GLN A 231 -31.20 -2.85 31.79
C GLN A 231 -31.96 -4.19 31.86
N GLY A 232 -31.23 -5.27 32.09
CA GLY A 232 -31.76 -6.64 32.20
C GLY A 232 -32.18 -7.30 30.88
N GLN A 233 -31.89 -6.67 29.73
CA GLN A 233 -32.28 -7.16 28.41
C GLN A 233 -31.34 -8.23 27.85
N ILE A 234 -31.90 -9.06 26.96
CA ILE A 234 -31.14 -10.01 26.13
C ILE A 234 -31.42 -9.70 24.66
N ASP A 235 -30.41 -9.17 23.98
CA ASP A 235 -30.48 -8.82 22.57
C ASP A 235 -29.93 -9.94 21.70
N LYS A 236 -30.60 -10.23 20.58
CA LYS A 236 -30.26 -11.36 19.69
C LYS A 236 -30.09 -10.90 18.26
N PHE A 237 -28.91 -11.14 17.71
CA PHE A 237 -28.54 -10.79 16.35
C PHE A 237 -28.17 -12.04 15.54
N ILE A 238 -28.25 -11.93 14.21
CA ILE A 238 -27.64 -12.87 13.28
C ILE A 238 -26.46 -12.15 12.64
N VAL A 239 -25.27 -12.71 12.78
CA VAL A 239 -24.02 -12.14 12.23
C VAL A 239 -23.35 -13.13 11.30
N GLU A 240 -22.70 -12.64 10.26
CA GLU A 240 -21.98 -13.46 9.29
C GLU A 240 -20.47 -13.38 9.55
N LEU A 241 -19.87 -14.48 10.01
CA LEU A 241 -18.44 -14.56 10.31
C LEU A 241 -17.71 -15.46 9.30
N PRO A 242 -16.47 -15.15 8.90
CA PRO A 242 -15.65 -16.09 8.13
C PRO A 242 -15.31 -17.34 8.96
N ASP A 243 -14.62 -18.31 8.36
CA ASP A 243 -14.08 -19.45 9.11
C ASP A 243 -12.89 -19.01 9.97
N LEU A 244 -13.18 -18.67 11.23
CA LEU A 244 -12.18 -18.29 12.24
C LEU A 244 -11.60 -19.50 12.99
N GLY A 245 -12.03 -20.72 12.64
CA GLY A 245 -11.67 -21.93 13.37
C GLY A 245 -12.18 -21.93 14.83
N LYS A 246 -11.35 -22.35 15.79
CA LYS A 246 -11.71 -22.38 17.21
C LYS A 246 -11.63 -20.97 17.80
N LEU A 247 -12.75 -20.45 18.31
CA LEU A 247 -12.78 -19.08 18.85
C LEU A 247 -11.98 -18.99 20.16
N THR A 248 -11.17 -17.95 20.30
CA THR A 248 -10.26 -17.75 21.44
C THR A 248 -10.62 -16.54 22.29
N LYS A 249 -11.08 -15.45 21.67
CA LYS A 249 -11.52 -14.23 22.37
C LYS A 249 -12.52 -13.41 21.57
N LEU A 250 -13.19 -12.48 22.26
CA LEU A 250 -14.09 -11.49 21.69
C LEU A 250 -13.72 -10.10 22.23
N ARG A 251 -13.59 -9.12 21.35
CA ARG A 251 -13.45 -7.70 21.69
C ARG A 251 -14.78 -7.00 21.47
N ILE A 252 -15.26 -6.23 22.44
CA ILE A 252 -16.52 -5.49 22.36
C ILE A 252 -16.36 -4.08 22.95
N TRP A 253 -16.95 -3.07 22.30
CA TRP A 253 -16.81 -1.67 22.69
C TRP A 253 -17.91 -0.79 22.15
N HIS A 254 -17.94 0.46 22.61
CA HIS A 254 -18.72 1.54 22.02
C HIS A 254 -17.87 2.80 21.88
N GLU A 255 -18.27 3.71 20.99
CA GLU A 255 -17.50 4.92 20.65
C GLU A 255 -17.93 6.16 21.47
N LYS A 256 -19.09 6.12 22.14
CA LYS A 256 -19.63 7.26 22.87
C LYS A 256 -18.96 7.40 24.25
N ARG A 257 -17.89 8.20 24.32
CA ARG A 257 -17.27 8.60 25.59
C ARG A 257 -18.01 9.81 26.21
N SER A 258 -19.29 9.66 26.51
CA SER A 258 -20.12 10.67 27.21
C SER A 258 -20.54 10.17 28.59
N THR A 259 -20.95 11.06 29.47
CA THR A 259 -21.31 10.75 30.87
C THR A 259 -22.55 9.86 31.04
N PHE A 260 -23.28 9.58 29.96
CA PHE A 260 -24.54 8.81 30.00
C PHE A 260 -24.54 7.61 29.04
N ALA A 261 -23.38 7.28 28.46
CA ALA A 261 -23.23 6.16 27.53
C ALA A 261 -22.72 4.87 28.20
N GLY A 262 -22.58 4.87 29.52
CA GLY A 262 -22.15 3.72 30.30
C GLY A 262 -22.96 2.47 30.01
N TRP A 263 -22.29 1.33 29.93
CA TRP A 263 -22.96 0.06 29.66
C TRP A 263 -22.39 -1.05 30.52
N HIS A 264 -23.21 -1.75 31.30
CA HIS A 264 -22.74 -2.91 32.03
C HIS A 264 -23.08 -4.20 31.29
N LEU A 265 -22.05 -4.79 30.68
CA LEU A 265 -22.17 -6.06 29.95
C LEU A 265 -22.00 -7.24 30.91
N SER A 266 -23.02 -8.11 30.99
CA SER A 266 -22.93 -9.37 31.74
C SER A 266 -22.12 -10.39 30.95
N LYS A 267 -22.56 -10.75 29.73
CA LYS A 267 -21.86 -11.71 28.87
C LYS A 267 -22.30 -11.63 27.41
N VAL A 268 -21.54 -12.29 26.56
CA VAL A 268 -21.87 -12.53 25.14
C VAL A 268 -21.86 -14.03 24.85
N THR A 269 -22.72 -14.51 23.95
CA THR A 269 -22.73 -15.91 23.49
C THR A 269 -22.84 -15.94 21.97
N LEU A 270 -21.99 -16.74 21.34
CA LEU A 270 -22.03 -17.03 19.92
C LEU A 270 -22.38 -18.50 19.69
N ILE A 271 -23.39 -18.75 18.85
CA ILE A 271 -23.83 -20.10 18.48
C ILE A 271 -23.78 -20.25 16.97
N LYS A 272 -22.96 -21.17 16.47
CA LYS A 272 -22.87 -21.48 15.04
C LYS A 272 -24.18 -22.12 14.59
N THR A 273 -24.88 -21.49 13.65
CA THR A 273 -26.28 -21.85 13.36
C THR A 273 -26.45 -23.29 12.90
N LEU A 274 -25.47 -23.83 12.17
CA LEU A 274 -25.51 -25.18 11.58
C LEU A 274 -24.98 -26.27 12.51
N THR A 275 -23.78 -26.09 13.09
CA THR A 275 -23.15 -27.11 13.93
C THR A 275 -23.57 -27.04 15.39
N LYS A 276 -24.22 -25.95 15.80
CA LYS A 276 -24.62 -25.64 17.19
C LYS A 276 -23.44 -25.55 18.16
N GLU A 277 -22.20 -25.41 17.65
CA GLU A 277 -21.05 -25.01 18.45
C GLU A 277 -21.37 -23.71 19.20
N LYS A 278 -21.13 -23.69 20.51
CA LYS A 278 -21.45 -22.58 21.39
C LYS A 278 -20.20 -22.11 22.12
N TYR A 279 -19.95 -20.81 22.05
CA TYR A 279 -18.91 -20.12 22.81
C TYR A 279 -19.56 -19.07 23.69
N THR A 280 -19.10 -18.97 24.94
CA THR A 280 -19.57 -17.97 25.91
C THR A 280 -18.41 -17.06 26.32
N PHE A 281 -18.67 -15.78 26.43
CA PHE A 281 -17.69 -14.75 26.77
C PHE A 281 -18.20 -13.98 27.99
N PRO A 282 -17.85 -14.39 29.22
CA PRO A 282 -18.24 -13.71 30.44
C PRO A 282 -17.55 -12.33 30.53
N CYS A 283 -18.26 -11.31 31.01
CA CYS A 283 -17.73 -9.96 31.21
C CYS A 283 -17.95 -9.48 32.65
N GLU A 284 -19.21 -9.28 33.05
CA GLU A 284 -19.65 -8.72 34.34
C GLU A 284 -18.93 -7.42 34.73
N ARG A 285 -18.80 -6.51 33.76
CA ARG A 285 -18.05 -5.25 33.93
C ARG A 285 -18.69 -4.10 33.17
N TRP A 286 -18.45 -2.89 33.65
CA TRP A 286 -18.84 -1.65 32.98
C TRP A 286 -17.97 -1.38 31.76
N LEU A 287 -18.54 -0.80 30.72
CA LEU A 287 -17.88 -0.15 29.59
C LEU A 287 -18.24 1.33 29.70
N ASP A 288 -17.57 2.05 30.59
CA ASP A 288 -17.89 3.44 30.95
C ASP A 288 -16.60 4.18 31.31
N ILE A 289 -16.56 5.47 31.00
CA ILE A 289 -15.46 6.37 31.37
C ILE A 289 -15.51 6.81 32.84
N ASN A 290 -16.61 6.61 33.57
CA ASN A 290 -16.79 7.03 34.97
C ASN A 290 -16.87 5.87 35.97
N GLU A 291 -17.00 4.63 35.49
CA GLU A 291 -17.12 3.42 36.31
C GLU A 291 -15.96 2.45 36.04
N ASP A 292 -15.76 1.50 36.96
CA ASP A 292 -14.79 0.41 36.86
C ASP A 292 -13.34 0.89 36.60
N ASP A 293 -12.80 0.72 35.38
CA ASP A 293 -11.45 1.10 34.98
C ASP A 293 -11.41 2.25 33.95
N ASN A 294 -12.52 2.97 33.80
CA ASN A 294 -12.68 4.11 32.90
C ASN A 294 -12.49 3.78 31.40
N GLU A 295 -12.60 2.50 31.02
CA GLU A 295 -12.52 2.04 29.63
C GLU A 295 -13.89 1.63 29.07
N VAL A 296 -14.07 1.88 27.76
CA VAL A 296 -15.28 1.54 26.99
C VAL A 296 -15.07 0.33 26.09
N VAL A 297 -14.01 -0.44 26.33
CA VAL A 297 -13.62 -1.62 25.55
C VAL A 297 -13.35 -2.78 26.49
N ARG A 298 -13.82 -3.97 26.14
CA ARG A 298 -13.53 -5.22 26.84
C ARG A 298 -13.00 -6.26 25.86
N GLU A 299 -11.98 -6.99 26.32
CA GLU A 299 -11.57 -8.25 25.69
C GLU A 299 -11.98 -9.39 26.61
N LEU A 300 -12.62 -10.39 26.04
CA LEU A 300 -13.27 -11.46 26.77
C LEU A 300 -12.71 -12.79 26.25
N PRO A 301 -12.09 -13.63 27.10
CA PRO A 301 -11.65 -14.95 26.68
C PRO A 301 -12.85 -15.86 26.41
N ALA A 302 -12.72 -16.73 25.41
CA ALA A 302 -13.74 -17.72 25.11
C ALA A 302 -13.84 -18.75 26.25
N THR A 303 -15.06 -19.18 26.57
CA THR A 303 -15.37 -20.24 27.54
C THR A 303 -16.46 -21.17 27.00
N GLY A 304 -16.63 -22.33 27.65
CA GLY A 304 -17.66 -23.33 27.35
C GLY A 304 -17.06 -24.69 27.00
N ASP A 305 -17.91 -25.64 26.60
CA ASP A 305 -17.53 -27.06 26.42
C ASP A 305 -16.43 -27.30 25.36
N LEU A 306 -16.23 -26.33 24.44
CA LEU A 306 -15.21 -26.40 23.40
C LEU A 306 -13.85 -25.84 23.85
N ILE A 307 -13.78 -25.20 25.02
CA ILE A 307 -12.58 -24.55 25.54
C ILE A 307 -12.06 -25.34 26.75
N ASP A 308 -10.88 -25.94 26.61
CA ASP A 308 -10.25 -26.71 27.69
C ASP A 308 -9.83 -25.79 28.84
N GLU A 309 -9.13 -24.71 28.51
CA GLU A 309 -8.71 -23.66 29.44
C GLU A 309 -8.86 -22.29 28.76
N PRO A 310 -9.65 -21.35 29.34
CA PRO A 310 -9.74 -19.99 28.83
C PRO A 310 -8.40 -19.27 28.92
N LEU A 311 -8.06 -18.50 27.88
CA LEU A 311 -6.86 -17.66 27.92
C LEU A 311 -6.97 -16.61 29.05
N PRO A 312 -5.87 -16.34 29.78
CA PRO A 312 -5.92 -15.38 30.88
C PRO A 312 -6.01 -13.94 30.37
N LEU A 313 -6.61 -13.06 31.18
CA LEU A 313 -6.53 -11.62 30.99
C LEU A 313 -5.21 -11.10 31.58
N ILE A 314 -4.46 -10.37 30.78
CA ILE A 314 -3.15 -9.82 31.11
C ILE A 314 -3.24 -8.28 31.06
N LYS A 315 -2.63 -7.62 32.05
CA LYS A 315 -2.45 -6.17 32.07
C LYS A 315 -1.06 -5.86 31.53
N TYR A 316 -0.99 -5.24 30.36
CA TYR A 316 0.26 -4.77 29.76
C TYR A 316 0.51 -3.33 30.21
N ARG A 317 1.68 -3.07 30.79
CA ARG A 317 2.20 -1.73 31.00
C ARG A 317 2.89 -1.25 29.74
N VAL A 318 2.39 -0.16 29.19
CA VAL A 318 2.94 0.49 28.00
C VAL A 318 3.53 1.83 28.42
N THR A 319 4.79 2.05 28.10
CA THR A 319 5.45 3.36 28.29
C THR A 319 5.74 3.96 26.92
N VAL A 320 5.15 5.11 26.63
CA VAL A 320 5.34 5.85 25.39
C VAL A 320 6.32 6.98 25.63
N CYS A 321 7.41 7.03 24.85
CA CYS A 321 8.49 7.99 25.00
C CYS A 321 8.42 9.01 23.85
N THR A 322 7.97 10.22 24.13
CA THR A 322 7.97 11.31 23.15
C THR A 322 9.39 11.87 23.02
N GLY A 323 9.85 12.10 21.79
CA GLY A 323 11.23 12.53 21.55
C GLY A 323 11.53 13.94 22.06
N ASN A 324 12.82 14.26 22.14
CA ASN A 324 13.32 15.51 22.72
C ASN A 324 13.72 16.56 21.66
N VAL A 325 13.05 16.58 20.50
CA VAL A 325 13.26 17.59 19.45
C VAL A 325 12.27 18.77 19.57
N GLY A 326 12.50 19.87 18.88
CA GLY A 326 11.58 21.02 18.89
C GLY A 326 10.21 20.63 18.30
N GLY A 327 9.11 20.99 18.96
CA GLY A 327 7.75 20.69 18.47
C GLY A 327 7.33 19.22 18.55
N SER A 328 8.06 18.37 19.29
CA SER A 328 7.82 16.92 19.29
C SER A 328 6.56 16.46 20.01
N GLY A 329 5.92 17.30 20.83
CA GLY A 329 4.74 16.92 21.60
C GLY A 329 3.44 17.03 20.81
N THR A 330 2.40 16.31 21.24
CA THR A 330 1.09 16.29 20.56
C THR A 330 -0.10 16.36 21.51
N ASP A 331 -1.09 17.17 21.13
CA ASP A 331 -2.42 17.23 21.75
C ASP A 331 -3.42 16.27 21.07
N ALA A 332 -3.00 15.58 20.01
CA ALA A 332 -3.87 14.67 19.27
C ALA A 332 -4.17 13.41 20.10
N SER A 333 -5.30 12.77 19.81
CA SER A 333 -5.64 11.51 20.49
C SER A 333 -4.76 10.39 19.96
N VAL A 334 -3.88 9.85 20.81
CA VAL A 334 -2.99 8.73 20.49
C VAL A 334 -3.72 7.39 20.62
N LEU A 335 -3.56 6.54 19.62
CA LEU A 335 -4.09 5.18 19.55
C LEU A 335 -2.94 4.17 19.46
N LEU A 336 -3.11 3.02 20.11
CA LEU A 336 -2.16 1.92 20.17
C LEU A 336 -2.83 0.59 19.85
N ASN A 337 -2.17 -0.29 19.11
CA ASN A 337 -2.54 -1.70 18.98
C ASN A 337 -1.31 -2.59 19.24
N LEU A 338 -1.36 -3.44 20.27
CA LEU A 338 -0.32 -4.44 20.53
C LEU A 338 -0.64 -5.72 19.76
N ILE A 339 0.33 -6.25 19.02
CA ILE A 339 0.13 -7.41 18.13
C ILE A 339 1.09 -8.52 18.58
N GLY A 340 0.53 -9.61 19.08
CA GLY A 340 1.26 -10.81 19.48
C GLY A 340 0.85 -12.06 18.70
N GLU A 341 1.47 -13.20 19.02
CA GLU A 341 1.22 -14.48 18.35
C GLU A 341 -0.20 -15.02 18.52
N GLN A 342 -0.90 -14.65 19.60
CA GLN A 342 -2.25 -15.14 19.93
C GLN A 342 -3.35 -14.11 19.62
N GLY A 343 -3.01 -13.02 18.93
CA GLY A 343 -3.94 -11.97 18.50
C GLY A 343 -3.44 -10.58 18.84
N ASP A 344 -4.34 -9.60 18.77
CA ASP A 344 -4.02 -8.19 19.01
C ASP A 344 -5.05 -7.50 19.89
N THR A 345 -4.73 -6.30 20.37
CA THR A 345 -5.61 -5.57 21.30
C THR A 345 -6.76 -4.82 20.61
N GLY A 346 -6.74 -4.78 19.28
CA GLY A 346 -7.37 -3.71 18.51
C GLY A 346 -6.82 -2.33 18.88
N GLU A 347 -7.38 -1.28 18.30
CA GLU A 347 -6.97 0.09 18.63
C GLU A 347 -7.44 0.48 20.04
N ARG A 348 -6.51 1.00 20.85
CA ARG A 348 -6.70 1.45 22.22
C ARG A 348 -6.32 2.91 22.31
N GLN A 349 -7.25 3.77 22.72
CA GLN A 349 -6.95 5.18 22.92
C GLN A 349 -6.22 5.36 24.26
N LEU A 350 -5.07 6.00 24.24
CA LEU A 350 -4.21 6.17 25.42
C LEU A 350 -4.63 7.41 26.23
N ILE A 351 -5.64 7.23 27.09
CA ILE A 351 -6.26 8.32 27.88
C ILE A 351 -5.77 8.33 29.33
N ASN A 352 -5.84 7.16 29.98
CA ASN A 352 -5.63 6.99 31.41
C ASN A 352 -4.14 6.83 31.74
N CYS A 353 -3.40 7.94 31.65
CA CYS A 353 -1.97 7.97 31.98
C CYS A 353 -1.76 7.91 33.50
N LYS A 354 -0.82 7.07 33.94
CA LYS A 354 -0.53 6.83 35.36
C LYS A 354 0.34 7.91 36.00
N ASN A 355 1.19 8.56 35.23
CA ASN A 355 2.26 9.42 35.75
C ASN A 355 2.16 10.89 35.31
N ASN A 356 1.48 11.19 34.19
CA ASN A 356 1.33 12.57 33.70
C ASN A 356 -0.13 12.92 33.40
N ALA A 357 -0.56 14.10 33.85
CA ALA A 357 -1.88 14.63 33.48
C ALA A 357 -1.89 15.11 32.02
N ASN A 358 -0.86 15.87 31.63
CA ASN A 358 -0.61 16.29 30.26
C ASN A 358 0.32 15.28 29.58
N LYS A 359 -0.19 14.61 28.56
CA LYS A 359 0.42 13.41 27.95
C LYS A 359 1.16 13.81 26.68
N PHE A 360 2.14 13.01 26.28
CA PHE A 360 2.83 13.12 25.00
C PHE A 360 3.51 14.46 24.77
N GLU A 361 3.99 15.09 25.85
CA GLU A 361 4.80 16.31 25.76
C GLU A 361 6.25 16.00 25.38
N LYS A 362 6.96 17.00 24.87
CA LYS A 362 8.37 16.88 24.50
C LYS A 362 9.20 16.25 25.63
N GLY A 363 9.86 15.13 25.33
CA GLY A 363 10.72 14.42 26.27
C GLY A 363 9.99 13.65 27.38
N ASN A 364 8.66 13.61 27.38
CA ASN A 364 7.90 12.86 28.38
C ASN A 364 7.92 11.35 28.13
N PHE A 365 7.75 10.62 29.23
CA PHE A 365 7.49 9.20 29.27
C PHE A 365 6.11 9.01 29.91
N ASP A 366 5.15 8.52 29.14
CA ASP A 366 3.75 8.37 29.58
C ASP A 366 3.41 6.90 29.76
N GLU A 367 2.94 6.52 30.95
CA GLU A 367 2.64 5.13 31.29
C GLU A 367 1.14 4.84 31.26
N PHE A 368 0.76 3.76 30.57
CA PHE A 368 -0.61 3.30 30.41
C PHE A 368 -0.75 1.82 30.78
N ILE A 369 -1.96 1.40 31.15
CA ILE A 369 -2.31 -0.01 31.31
C ILE A 369 -3.31 -0.40 30.25
N VAL A 370 -2.95 -1.42 29.47
CA VAL A 370 -3.83 -2.04 28.48
C VAL A 370 -4.13 -3.45 28.95
N GLU A 371 -5.38 -3.70 29.34
CA GLU A 371 -5.85 -5.05 29.64
C GLU A 371 -6.34 -5.74 28.36
N ALA A 372 -5.82 -6.94 28.10
CA ALA A 372 -6.17 -7.74 26.95
C ALA A 372 -6.09 -9.24 27.27
N VAL A 373 -6.78 -10.07 26.49
CA VAL A 373 -6.58 -11.52 26.57
C VAL A 373 -5.16 -11.82 26.08
N ASN A 374 -4.46 -12.73 26.77
CA ASN A 374 -3.06 -13.05 26.54
C ASN A 374 -2.70 -13.11 25.04
N LEU A 375 -1.78 -12.22 24.64
CA LEU A 375 -1.34 -12.08 23.25
C LEU A 375 -0.16 -13.01 22.90
N GLY A 376 0.41 -13.69 23.89
CA GLY A 376 1.71 -14.34 23.74
C GLY A 376 2.85 -13.31 23.56
N PRO A 377 3.99 -13.73 22.99
CA PRO A 377 5.07 -12.80 22.65
C PRO A 377 4.58 -11.69 21.72
N ILE A 378 4.81 -10.44 22.12
CA ILE A 378 4.47 -9.26 21.31
C ILE A 378 5.50 -9.16 20.18
N ARG A 379 5.02 -9.20 18.93
CA ARG A 379 5.86 -9.17 17.74
C ARG A 379 5.92 -7.80 17.11
N ARG A 380 4.83 -7.04 17.19
CA ARG A 380 4.69 -5.70 16.59
C ARG A 380 3.80 -4.83 17.46
N LEU A 381 3.89 -3.53 17.26
CA LEU A 381 2.84 -2.61 17.72
C LEU A 381 2.56 -1.55 16.67
N ARG A 382 1.30 -1.15 16.58
CA ARG A 382 0.88 -0.03 15.75
C ARG A 382 0.53 1.14 16.64
N ILE A 383 1.07 2.31 16.37
CA ILE A 383 0.82 3.53 17.16
C ILE A 383 0.66 4.73 16.25
N GLY A 384 -0.24 5.63 16.59
CA GLY A 384 -0.46 6.85 15.84
C GLY A 384 -1.49 7.75 16.49
N HIS A 385 -1.91 8.79 15.79
CA HIS A 385 -2.88 9.75 16.32
C HIS A 385 -3.93 10.12 15.28
N ASN A 386 -5.02 10.75 15.74
CA ASN A 386 -6.16 11.08 14.87
C ASN A 386 -5.97 12.31 13.97
N GLY A 387 -4.78 12.92 13.94
CA GLY A 387 -4.47 14.10 13.11
C GLY A 387 -5.30 15.35 13.41
N LYS A 388 -5.95 15.45 14.58
CA LYS A 388 -6.74 16.62 15.01
C LYS A 388 -5.93 17.47 16.00
N GLY A 389 -6.24 18.77 16.05
CA GLY A 389 -5.56 19.75 16.89
C GLY A 389 -4.60 20.66 16.11
N ARG A 390 -4.24 21.82 16.65
CA ARG A 390 -3.16 22.65 16.11
C ARG A 390 -1.83 22.03 16.53
N GLY A 391 -0.87 21.89 15.61
CA GLY A 391 0.40 21.23 15.91
C GLY A 391 0.22 19.77 16.32
N CYS A 392 -0.63 19.03 15.59
CA CYS A 392 -0.90 17.62 15.90
C CYS A 392 0.27 16.68 15.60
N GLY A 393 1.33 17.18 14.95
CA GLY A 393 2.57 16.45 14.73
C GLY A 393 3.14 15.88 16.01
N TRP A 394 3.75 14.72 15.90
CA TRP A 394 4.29 14.03 17.06
C TRP A 394 5.59 13.34 16.71
N TYR A 395 6.68 13.68 17.39
CA TYR A 395 7.92 12.91 17.24
C TYR A 395 7.95 11.81 18.29
N LEU A 396 7.76 10.58 17.85
CA LEU A 396 7.81 9.42 18.74
C LEU A 396 9.24 8.89 18.80
N GLY A 397 9.81 8.82 20.01
CA GLY A 397 11.11 8.21 20.24
C GLY A 397 11.02 6.69 20.22
N LYS A 398 10.25 6.12 21.16
CA LYS A 398 10.04 4.67 21.28
C LYS A 398 8.82 4.33 22.12
N VAL A 399 8.40 3.07 22.07
CA VAL A 399 7.42 2.48 22.99
C VAL A 399 8.01 1.26 23.66
N THR A 400 7.81 1.09 24.97
CA THR A 400 8.19 -0.13 25.69
C THR A 400 6.96 -0.82 26.26
N VAL A 401 6.95 -2.15 26.21
CA VAL A 401 5.80 -2.96 26.63
C VAL A 401 6.27 -4.10 27.53
N ARG A 402 5.62 -4.28 28.68
CA ARG A 402 5.82 -5.40 29.61
C ARG A 402 4.52 -5.81 30.27
N GLU A 403 4.44 -7.01 30.83
CA GLU A 403 3.31 -7.34 31.71
C GLU A 403 3.42 -6.59 33.05
N GLU A 404 2.30 -6.18 33.60
CA GLU A 404 2.23 -5.44 34.86
C GLU A 404 2.78 -6.32 36.01
N GLY A 405 3.76 -5.79 36.73
CA GLY A 405 4.45 -6.49 37.82
C GLY A 405 5.75 -7.19 37.42
N GLN A 406 6.04 -7.34 36.11
CA GLN A 406 7.36 -7.80 35.66
C GLN A 406 8.42 -6.70 35.80
N ALA A 407 9.69 -7.07 35.94
CA ALA A 407 10.80 -6.10 36.00
C ALA A 407 11.00 -5.40 34.63
N GLU A 408 11.57 -4.18 34.62
CA GLU A 408 11.87 -3.43 33.38
C GLU A 408 12.78 -4.19 32.41
N ALA A 409 13.64 -5.08 32.90
CA ALA A 409 14.50 -5.93 32.06
C ALA A 409 13.72 -6.92 31.16
N HIS A 410 12.41 -7.11 31.41
CA HIS A 410 11.52 -7.90 30.56
C HIS A 410 10.73 -7.05 29.56
N ALA A 411 10.91 -5.73 29.56
CA ALA A 411 10.25 -4.87 28.59
C ALA A 411 10.79 -5.12 27.19
N VAL A 412 9.86 -5.29 26.24
CA VAL A 412 10.16 -5.28 24.82
C VAL A 412 10.15 -3.82 24.36
N GLU A 413 11.23 -3.39 23.75
CA GLU A 413 11.39 -2.04 23.22
C GLU A 413 11.07 -2.02 21.73
N PHE A 414 10.30 -1.02 21.30
CA PHE A 414 9.93 -0.76 19.92
C PHE A 414 10.41 0.67 19.60
N PRO A 415 11.61 0.80 19.00
CA PRO A 415 12.14 2.11 18.61
C PRO A 415 11.22 2.74 17.54
N CYS A 416 11.32 4.05 17.34
CA CYS A 416 10.62 4.73 16.26
C CYS A 416 11.46 5.87 15.69
N ASN A 417 11.87 6.82 16.55
CA ASN A 417 12.67 8.00 16.22
C ASN A 417 12.23 8.71 14.93
N ARG A 418 10.92 8.92 14.77
CA ARG A 418 10.34 9.49 13.56
C ARG A 418 9.19 10.43 13.86
N TRP A 419 8.96 11.35 12.93
CA TRP A 419 7.75 12.17 12.96
C TRP A 419 6.54 11.33 12.52
N LEU A 420 5.48 11.50 13.29
CA LEU A 420 4.11 11.17 12.94
C LEU A 420 3.41 12.51 12.68
N ASP A 421 3.63 13.08 11.50
CA ASP A 421 3.05 14.36 11.04
C ASP A 421 2.84 14.29 9.53
N ARG A 422 1.83 15.01 9.03
CA ARG A 422 1.53 15.15 7.59
C ARG A 422 2.50 16.05 6.84
N TYR A 423 3.22 16.90 7.55
CA TYR A 423 4.12 17.90 6.97
C TYR A 423 5.60 17.64 7.28
N GLU A 424 5.91 16.55 7.99
CA GLU A 424 7.28 16.13 8.31
C GLU A 424 7.51 14.68 7.86
N ASP A 425 8.77 14.27 7.73
CA ASP A 425 9.21 12.92 7.39
C ASP A 425 8.49 12.42 6.12
N ASP A 426 7.76 11.31 6.18
CA ASP A 426 7.01 10.76 5.04
C ASP A 426 5.51 11.13 5.05
N GLY A 427 5.07 12.01 5.94
CA GLY A 427 3.68 12.45 6.02
C GLY A 427 2.74 11.50 6.78
N GLN A 428 3.22 10.33 7.24
CA GLN A 428 2.36 9.35 7.91
C GLN A 428 2.19 9.68 9.39
N ILE A 429 0.95 9.57 9.88
CA ILE A 429 0.58 9.83 11.30
C ILE A 429 0.37 8.54 12.11
N VAL A 430 0.69 7.39 11.53
CA VAL A 430 0.59 6.06 12.13
C VAL A 430 1.81 5.26 11.70
N ARG A 431 2.38 4.48 12.63
CA ARG A 431 3.53 3.61 12.41
C ARG A 431 3.23 2.21 12.92
N GLU A 432 3.69 1.20 12.19
CA GLU A 432 3.81 -0.16 12.69
C GLU A 432 5.29 -0.44 13.00
N LEU A 433 5.59 -0.75 14.26
CA LEU A 433 6.94 -0.89 14.79
C LEU A 433 7.24 -2.36 15.12
N VAL A 434 8.48 -2.76 14.85
CA VAL A 434 9.08 -4.04 15.24
C VAL A 434 10.05 -3.81 16.41
N PRO A 435 10.39 -4.86 17.21
CA PRO A 435 11.21 -4.73 18.41
C PRO A 435 12.73 -4.64 18.12
N PHE A 436 13.10 -4.55 16.85
CA PHE A 436 14.49 -4.45 16.41
C PHE A 436 14.76 -3.02 15.96
N GLU A 437 15.90 -2.48 16.39
CA GLU A 437 16.32 -1.13 16.03
C GLU A 437 16.97 -1.09 14.64
N ASP A 438 17.78 -2.10 14.31
CA ASP A 438 18.51 -2.13 13.05
C ASP A 438 17.58 -2.48 11.87
N GLY A 439 17.61 -1.64 10.83
CA GLY A 439 16.81 -1.81 9.62
C GLY A 439 15.31 -1.75 9.87
N GLN A 440 14.83 -0.99 10.87
CA GLN A 440 13.43 -0.98 11.28
C GLN A 440 12.47 -0.70 10.10
N ARG A 441 12.85 0.16 9.15
CA ARG A 441 11.99 0.52 8.01
C ARG A 441 11.91 -0.59 6.97
N LEU A 442 12.84 -1.55 6.98
CA LEU A 442 12.92 -2.64 6.01
C LEU A 442 11.85 -3.71 6.25
N TYR A 443 11.42 -3.91 7.50
CA TYR A 443 10.46 -4.95 7.88
C TYR A 443 9.00 -4.63 7.50
N ASN A 444 8.72 -3.41 7.07
CA ASN A 444 7.42 -3.01 6.55
C ASN A 444 7.48 -2.92 5.02
N ILE A 445 6.41 -3.36 4.36
CA ILE A 445 6.22 -3.27 2.92
C ILE A 445 5.38 -2.03 2.60
N SER A 446 5.73 -1.35 1.51
CA SER A 446 4.93 -0.24 0.98
C SER A 446 3.91 -0.76 -0.04
N TYR A 447 2.68 -0.31 0.11
CA TYR A 447 1.58 -0.56 -0.81
C TYR A 447 1.23 0.79 -1.46
N HIS A 448 1.54 0.96 -2.74
CA HIS A 448 1.21 2.19 -3.47
C HIS A 448 -0.19 2.09 -4.05
N ILE A 449 -1.09 2.88 -3.50
CA ILE A 449 -2.53 2.85 -3.77
C ILE A 449 -2.88 4.06 -4.63
N ALA A 450 -3.15 3.83 -5.91
CA ALA A 450 -3.70 4.83 -6.81
C ALA A 450 -5.23 4.72 -6.84
N VAL A 451 -5.91 5.73 -6.34
CA VAL A 451 -7.36 5.81 -6.26
C VAL A 451 -7.89 6.73 -7.35
N LYS A 452 -8.76 6.22 -8.22
CA LYS A 452 -9.40 7.00 -9.28
C LYS A 452 -10.83 7.37 -8.89
N THR A 453 -11.10 8.66 -8.83
CA THR A 453 -12.46 9.18 -8.66
C THR A 453 -13.14 9.32 -10.02
N GLY A 454 -14.39 8.88 -10.13
CA GLY A 454 -15.08 8.84 -11.43
C GLY A 454 -15.45 10.22 -11.95
N GLU A 455 -15.55 10.33 -13.27
CA GLU A 455 -15.92 11.55 -13.98
C GLU A 455 -17.47 11.67 -14.07
N VAL A 456 -18.12 11.79 -12.91
CA VAL A 456 -19.57 11.93 -12.78
C VAL A 456 -19.90 13.23 -12.05
N ALA A 457 -21.00 13.89 -12.42
CA ALA A 457 -21.42 15.13 -11.78
C ALA A 457 -21.61 14.95 -10.26
N GLY A 458 -20.86 15.73 -9.46
CA GLY A 458 -20.85 15.64 -7.99
C GLY A 458 -20.11 14.42 -7.44
N GLY A 459 -19.25 13.77 -8.24
CA GLY A 459 -18.52 12.57 -7.84
C GLY A 459 -17.33 12.82 -6.91
N SER A 460 -16.89 14.07 -6.76
CA SER A 460 -15.84 14.48 -5.82
C SER A 460 -16.28 14.30 -4.36
N SER A 461 -15.32 14.10 -3.45
CA SER A 461 -15.61 14.00 -2.01
C SER A 461 -14.67 14.89 -1.18
N ASP A 462 -15.22 15.53 -0.15
CA ASP A 462 -14.46 16.23 0.90
C ASP A 462 -14.25 15.36 2.17
N SER A 463 -14.70 14.11 2.13
CA SER A 463 -14.58 13.20 3.27
C SER A 463 -13.22 12.53 3.31
N ASN A 464 -12.72 12.22 4.51
CA ASN A 464 -11.51 11.43 4.66
C ASN A 464 -11.76 9.99 4.20
N VAL A 465 -10.95 9.51 3.26
CA VAL A 465 -11.00 8.14 2.71
C VAL A 465 -10.08 7.22 3.50
N PHE A 466 -10.45 5.96 3.63
CA PHE A 466 -9.64 4.92 4.25
C PHE A 466 -9.64 3.64 3.42
N VAL A 467 -8.62 2.82 3.67
CA VAL A 467 -8.47 1.49 3.10
C VAL A 467 -8.15 0.45 4.17
N LYS A 468 -8.51 -0.80 3.91
CA LYS A 468 -8.05 -1.98 4.64
C LYS A 468 -7.77 -3.09 3.63
N LEU A 469 -6.57 -3.65 3.69
CA LEU A 469 -6.10 -4.69 2.76
C LEU A 469 -6.18 -6.05 3.45
N TYR A 470 -6.53 -7.08 2.67
CA TYR A 470 -6.62 -8.46 3.14
C TYR A 470 -5.74 -9.32 2.27
N GLY A 471 -4.83 -10.06 2.88
CA GLY A 471 -3.88 -10.89 2.17
C GLY A 471 -3.85 -12.33 2.67
N GLU A 472 -2.95 -13.12 2.09
CA GLU A 472 -2.79 -14.54 2.45
C GLU A 472 -2.08 -14.75 3.79
N LYS A 473 -1.17 -13.84 4.18
CA LYS A 473 -0.40 -13.90 5.42
C LYS A 473 -1.06 -13.13 6.57
N GLY A 474 -2.07 -12.31 6.29
CA GLY A 474 -2.79 -11.51 7.27
C GLY A 474 -3.56 -10.34 6.64
N ASP A 475 -4.14 -9.50 7.49
CA ASP A 475 -4.87 -8.30 7.08
C ASP A 475 -4.20 -7.04 7.63
N SER A 476 -4.20 -5.96 6.87
CA SER A 476 -3.78 -4.66 7.38
C SER A 476 -4.82 -4.06 8.32
N SER A 477 -4.43 -3.05 9.08
CA SER A 477 -5.39 -2.22 9.83
C SER A 477 -6.09 -1.23 8.91
N LYS A 478 -7.25 -0.72 9.35
CA LYS A 478 -7.90 0.41 8.67
C LYS A 478 -6.94 1.60 8.69
N THR A 479 -6.63 2.13 7.51
CA THR A 479 -5.63 3.19 7.33
C THR A 479 -6.25 4.33 6.54
N MET A 480 -6.14 5.55 7.09
CA MET A 480 -6.64 6.75 6.45
C MET A 480 -5.69 7.17 5.32
N LEU A 481 -6.23 7.52 4.15
CA LEU A 481 -5.48 8.08 3.02
C LEU A 481 -5.41 9.59 3.17
N VAL A 482 -4.46 10.05 3.98
CA VAL A 482 -4.41 11.46 4.44
C VAL A 482 -3.41 12.31 3.66
N VAL A 483 -2.41 11.70 3.07
CA VAL A 483 -1.29 12.40 2.44
C VAL A 483 -0.98 11.75 1.10
N SER A 484 -1.23 12.46 0.02
CA SER A 484 -0.99 11.94 -1.32
C SER A 484 0.50 12.00 -1.66
N SER A 485 1.05 10.91 -2.22
CA SER A 485 2.41 10.82 -2.74
C SER A 485 2.64 11.69 -3.99
N ASN A 486 1.58 12.20 -4.63
CA ASN A 486 1.66 13.13 -5.77
C ASN A 486 1.29 14.58 -5.42
N ASP A 487 1.22 14.92 -4.13
CA ASP A 487 1.01 16.27 -3.54
C ASP A 487 -0.09 17.13 -4.19
N LEU A 488 -1.20 16.47 -4.55
CA LEU A 488 -2.37 17.14 -5.11
C LEU A 488 -3.20 17.75 -3.96
N GLY A 489 -2.99 19.02 -3.61
CA GLY A 489 -3.54 19.67 -2.40
C GLY A 489 -5.06 19.55 -2.08
N ASN A 490 -5.89 19.04 -3.00
CA ASN A 490 -7.25 18.55 -2.73
C ASN A 490 -7.38 17.11 -3.26
N TYR A 491 -7.86 16.17 -2.46
CA TYR A 491 -7.95 14.77 -2.87
C TYR A 491 -9.34 14.41 -3.41
N PHE A 492 -9.41 13.34 -4.18
CA PHE A 492 -10.64 12.69 -4.62
C PHE A 492 -11.54 13.60 -5.46
N GLU A 493 -10.93 14.39 -6.35
CA GLU A 493 -11.64 15.23 -7.30
C GLU A 493 -12.12 14.43 -8.53
N SER A 494 -13.24 14.82 -9.10
CA SER A 494 -13.87 14.13 -10.24
C SER A 494 -12.87 13.94 -11.40
N GLY A 495 -12.65 12.69 -11.81
CA GLY A 495 -11.71 12.31 -12.87
C GLY A 495 -10.23 12.27 -12.46
N ARG A 496 -9.88 12.61 -11.21
CA ARG A 496 -8.50 12.61 -10.71
C ARG A 496 -8.07 11.21 -10.25
N VAL A 497 -6.76 10.97 -10.34
CA VAL A 497 -6.05 9.85 -9.70
C VAL A 497 -5.18 10.40 -8.59
N ASP A 498 -5.47 9.99 -7.36
CA ASP A 498 -4.72 10.35 -6.16
C ASP A 498 -3.89 9.13 -5.73
N ILE A 499 -2.60 9.32 -5.47
CA ILE A 499 -1.67 8.22 -5.13
C ILE A 499 -1.32 8.33 -3.65
N PHE A 500 -1.32 7.20 -2.94
CA PHE A 500 -0.98 7.13 -1.52
C PHE A 500 -0.04 5.96 -1.27
N THR A 501 0.82 6.07 -0.27
CA THR A 501 1.64 4.95 0.20
C THR A 501 1.15 4.51 1.58
N VAL A 502 0.82 3.23 1.73
CA VAL A 502 0.51 2.62 3.03
C VAL A 502 1.64 1.66 3.39
N GLU A 503 2.26 1.85 4.55
CA GLU A 503 3.28 0.94 5.06
C GLU A 503 2.70 0.02 6.14
N THR A 504 2.89 -1.28 5.99
CA THR A 504 2.50 -2.30 6.97
C THR A 504 3.31 -3.58 6.74
N TYR A 505 3.20 -4.56 7.63
CA TYR A 505 3.86 -5.84 7.45
C TYR A 505 3.45 -6.55 6.15
N ASP A 506 4.23 -7.57 5.77
CA ASP A 506 3.90 -8.41 4.63
C ASP A 506 2.59 -9.19 4.83
N ILE A 507 1.51 -8.75 4.18
CA ILE A 507 0.22 -9.44 4.16
C ILE A 507 0.16 -10.53 3.09
N GLY A 508 1.19 -10.69 2.27
CA GLY A 508 1.26 -11.59 1.13
C GLY A 508 0.44 -11.10 -0.06
N GLN A 509 -0.03 -12.04 -0.89
CA GLN A 509 -0.87 -11.72 -2.04
C GLN A 509 -2.21 -11.11 -1.58
N ILE A 510 -2.61 -9.99 -2.18
CA ILE A 510 -3.85 -9.30 -1.81
C ILE A 510 -5.06 -10.06 -2.37
N ASN A 511 -5.95 -10.46 -1.47
CA ASN A 511 -7.17 -11.20 -1.78
C ASN A 511 -8.37 -10.27 -2.01
N ARG A 512 -8.47 -9.19 -1.23
CA ARG A 512 -9.53 -8.17 -1.31
C ARG A 512 -9.10 -6.89 -0.60
N LEU A 513 -9.86 -5.82 -0.81
CA LEU A 513 -9.73 -4.60 -0.01
C LEU A 513 -11.12 -4.09 0.41
N ILE A 514 -11.16 -3.37 1.52
CA ILE A 514 -12.25 -2.46 1.86
C ILE A 514 -11.76 -1.05 1.63
N ILE A 515 -12.56 -0.24 0.96
CA ILE A 515 -12.33 1.19 0.79
C ILE A 515 -13.61 1.95 1.11
N GLY A 516 -13.48 3.07 1.80
CA GLY A 516 -14.63 3.86 2.24
C GLY A 516 -14.23 5.22 2.75
N HIS A 517 -15.20 5.96 3.27
CA HIS A 517 -14.98 7.31 3.78
C HIS A 517 -15.75 7.56 5.08
N THR A 518 -15.28 8.53 5.86
CA THR A 518 -15.84 8.85 7.19
C THR A 518 -17.19 9.57 7.15
N ASN A 519 -17.71 9.88 5.96
CA ASN A 519 -18.91 10.68 5.75
C ASN A 519 -18.89 12.05 6.45
N ASN A 520 -17.72 12.68 6.50
CA ASN A 520 -17.54 14.02 7.05
C ASN A 520 -17.49 15.02 5.90
N GLY A 521 -17.96 16.25 6.13
CA GLY A 521 -17.97 17.31 5.11
C GLY A 521 -19.37 17.58 4.53
N MET A 522 -19.48 18.64 3.73
CA MET A 522 -20.74 19.04 3.10
C MET A 522 -21.03 18.21 1.84
N ASN A 523 -19.98 17.69 1.18
CA ASN A 523 -20.05 16.89 -0.04
C ASN A 523 -19.42 15.50 0.20
N ALA A 524 -19.90 14.81 1.24
CA ALA A 524 -19.28 13.56 1.67
C ALA A 524 -19.45 12.38 0.69
N GLY A 525 -20.51 12.39 -0.13
CA GLY A 525 -20.78 11.34 -1.11
C GLY A 525 -19.70 11.27 -2.19
N TRP A 526 -19.25 10.06 -2.52
CA TRP A 526 -18.09 9.85 -3.37
C TRP A 526 -18.38 8.84 -4.48
N PHE A 527 -17.98 9.14 -5.72
CA PHE A 527 -18.04 8.16 -6.80
C PHE A 527 -16.66 7.52 -7.02
N LEU A 528 -16.48 6.30 -6.51
CA LEU A 528 -15.25 5.55 -6.68
C LEU A 528 -15.28 4.78 -8.01
N ASP A 529 -14.35 5.12 -8.91
CA ASP A 529 -14.18 4.47 -10.21
C ASP A 529 -13.41 3.16 -10.07
N SER A 530 -12.16 3.24 -9.61
CA SER A 530 -11.25 2.10 -9.46
C SER A 530 -10.12 2.39 -8.48
N VAL A 531 -9.50 1.32 -7.98
CA VAL A 531 -8.28 1.37 -7.17
C VAL A 531 -7.23 0.48 -7.82
N GLN A 532 -6.01 0.98 -7.98
CA GLN A 532 -4.85 0.20 -8.40
C GLN A 532 -3.87 0.13 -7.23
N ILE A 533 -3.34 -1.05 -6.94
CA ILE A 533 -2.36 -1.24 -5.87
C ILE A 533 -1.09 -1.87 -6.46
N MET A 534 0.02 -1.15 -6.38
CA MET A 534 1.35 -1.66 -6.72
C MET A 534 2.08 -2.09 -5.45
N VAL A 535 2.64 -3.29 -5.47
CA VAL A 535 3.45 -3.84 -4.37
C VAL A 535 4.80 -4.29 -4.94
N PRO A 536 5.81 -3.40 -5.00
CA PRO A 536 7.05 -3.64 -5.73
C PRO A 536 7.84 -4.84 -5.24
N ILE A 537 7.86 -5.07 -3.92
CA ILE A 537 8.52 -6.23 -3.30
C ILE A 537 7.83 -7.57 -3.57
N HIS A 538 6.60 -7.56 -4.07
CA HIS A 538 5.95 -8.76 -4.59
C HIS A 538 6.07 -8.86 -6.11
N GLY A 539 6.52 -7.79 -6.79
CA GLY A 539 6.47 -7.68 -8.26
C GLY A 539 5.05 -7.78 -8.78
N LYS A 540 4.07 -7.18 -8.09
CA LYS A 540 2.63 -7.29 -8.44
C LYS A 540 1.93 -5.95 -8.52
N ASN A 541 0.97 -5.88 -9.44
CA ASN A 541 0.03 -4.78 -9.61
C ASN A 541 -1.40 -5.31 -9.65
N TYR A 542 -2.26 -4.81 -8.77
CA TYR A 542 -3.63 -5.28 -8.60
C TYR A 542 -4.62 -4.23 -9.09
N MET A 543 -5.63 -4.65 -9.87
CA MET A 543 -6.71 -3.78 -10.32
C MET A 543 -8.02 -4.10 -9.62
N PHE A 544 -8.63 -3.11 -8.96
CA PHE A 544 -9.90 -3.22 -8.25
C PHE A 544 -10.95 -2.26 -8.84
N PRO A 545 -11.77 -2.70 -9.80
CA PRO A 545 -12.84 -1.90 -10.34
C PRO A 545 -14.00 -1.75 -9.33
N SER A 546 -14.62 -0.57 -9.29
CA SER A 546 -15.75 -0.26 -8.40
C SER A 546 -16.93 0.34 -9.15
N HIS A 547 -16.74 1.46 -9.86
CA HIS A 547 -17.75 2.21 -10.60
C HIS A 547 -19.07 2.42 -9.83
N ARG A 548 -18.99 2.93 -8.60
CA ARG A 548 -20.19 3.13 -7.76
C ARG A 548 -20.11 4.34 -6.84
N TRP A 549 -21.28 4.82 -6.43
CA TRP A 549 -21.43 5.76 -5.33
C TRP A 549 -21.22 5.06 -3.97
N LEU A 550 -20.41 5.68 -3.13
CA LEU A 550 -20.29 5.46 -1.68
C LEU A 550 -20.87 6.69 -1.00
N CYS A 551 -22.08 6.58 -0.46
CA CYS A 551 -22.90 7.72 -0.08
C CYS A 551 -24.11 7.26 0.74
N LYS A 552 -24.52 7.99 1.78
CA LYS A 552 -25.67 7.60 2.63
C LYS A 552 -27.03 7.77 1.94
N ASP A 553 -27.13 8.72 1.02
CA ASP A 553 -28.37 9.10 0.33
C ASP A 553 -28.44 8.60 -1.13
N LYS A 554 -27.41 7.87 -1.60
CA LYS A 554 -27.38 7.27 -2.94
C LYS A 554 -27.02 5.78 -2.89
N ALA A 555 -27.29 5.07 -3.98
CA ALA A 555 -27.00 3.64 -4.13
C ALA A 555 -27.57 2.78 -2.98
N ASP A 556 -26.74 2.05 -2.24
CA ASP A 556 -27.14 1.19 -1.12
C ASP A 556 -27.03 1.87 0.25
N GLY A 557 -26.81 3.18 0.28
CA GLY A 557 -26.66 3.95 1.51
C GLY A 557 -25.35 3.68 2.28
N LYS A 558 -24.43 2.90 1.70
CA LYS A 558 -23.15 2.56 2.33
C LYS A 558 -22.05 3.55 1.94
N THR A 559 -21.17 3.84 2.89
CA THR A 559 -20.02 4.75 2.73
C THR A 559 -18.70 3.98 2.57
N GLU A 560 -18.77 2.65 2.47
CA GLU A 560 -17.63 1.75 2.24
C GLU A 560 -18.06 0.55 1.40
N VAL A 561 -17.10 -0.05 0.71
CA VAL A 561 -17.31 -1.22 -0.15
C VAL A 561 -16.15 -2.20 -0.04
N GLU A 562 -16.49 -3.49 -0.05
CA GLU A 562 -15.55 -4.62 -0.19
C GLU A 562 -15.40 -4.98 -1.67
N ILE A 563 -14.18 -4.87 -2.21
CA ILE A 563 -13.85 -5.14 -3.62
C ILE A 563 -12.71 -6.15 -3.75
N TYR A 564 -12.73 -6.90 -4.85
CA TYR A 564 -11.79 -7.99 -5.15
C TYR A 564 -11.00 -7.63 -6.42
N PRO A 565 -9.74 -8.10 -6.55
CA PRO A 565 -8.95 -7.77 -7.73
C PRO A 565 -9.53 -8.48 -8.95
N SER A 566 -9.73 -7.75 -10.06
CA SER A 566 -10.16 -8.31 -11.34
C SER A 566 -9.00 -8.80 -12.19
N GLU A 567 -7.83 -8.20 -11.99
CA GLU A 567 -6.60 -8.49 -12.72
C GLU A 567 -5.40 -8.30 -11.78
N ILE A 568 -4.41 -9.19 -11.92
CA ILE A 568 -3.13 -9.12 -11.22
C ILE A 568 -2.06 -9.24 -12.29
N VAL A 569 -1.25 -8.20 -12.45
CA VAL A 569 -0.18 -8.12 -13.44
C VAL A 569 1.17 -8.22 -12.72
N ASP A 570 2.09 -8.98 -13.31
CA ASP A 570 3.47 -9.08 -12.82
C ASP A 570 4.28 -7.84 -13.23
N LEU A 571 5.11 -7.35 -12.31
CA LEU A 571 6.02 -6.22 -12.48
C LEU A 571 7.45 -6.64 -12.15
N GLU A 572 8.41 -5.76 -12.45
CA GLU A 572 9.77 -5.90 -11.95
C GLU A 572 9.76 -5.96 -10.41
N LEU A 573 10.50 -6.93 -9.88
CA LEU A 573 10.62 -7.18 -8.46
C LEU A 573 11.66 -6.21 -7.88
N LEU A 574 11.25 -5.35 -6.96
CA LEU A 574 12.15 -4.44 -6.24
C LEU A 574 12.38 -4.91 -4.81
N ILE A 575 13.42 -4.43 -4.15
CA ILE A 575 13.66 -4.64 -2.72
C ILE A 575 13.73 -3.30 -1.99
N ASN A 576 13.51 -3.34 -0.68
CA ASN A 576 13.66 -2.17 0.18
C ASN A 576 15.14 -1.98 0.52
N TYR A 577 15.64 -0.76 0.32
CA TYR A 577 16.87 -0.28 0.94
C TYR A 577 16.54 0.79 1.98
N GLU A 578 17.31 0.82 3.07
CA GLU A 578 17.31 1.87 4.06
C GLU A 578 18.62 2.65 3.92
N ILE A 579 18.51 3.93 3.56
CA ILE A 579 19.65 4.82 3.33
C ILE A 579 19.72 5.80 4.48
N THR A 580 20.79 5.72 5.28
CA THR A 580 21.07 6.69 6.35
C THR A 580 22.11 7.66 5.86
N VAL A 581 21.79 8.94 5.81
CA VAL A 581 22.69 10.02 5.39
C VAL A 581 23.03 10.86 6.61
N ILE A 582 24.31 11.06 6.89
CA ILE A 582 24.79 11.86 8.01
C ILE A 582 25.42 13.15 7.48
N THR A 583 24.84 14.29 7.84
CA THR A 583 25.40 15.61 7.53
C THR A 583 26.31 16.05 8.69
N GLY A 584 27.55 16.44 8.39
CA GLY A 584 28.56 16.70 9.43
C GLY A 584 28.27 17.93 10.31
N ASP A 585 28.98 18.01 11.45
CA ASP A 585 28.82 19.10 12.44
C ASP A 585 29.75 20.31 12.17
N VAL A 586 29.97 20.66 10.90
CA VAL A 586 30.79 21.83 10.52
C VAL A 586 29.93 23.04 10.16
N MET A 587 30.50 24.25 10.23
CA MET A 587 29.76 25.48 9.93
C MET A 587 29.27 25.46 8.47
N PHE A 588 27.98 25.74 8.25
CA PHE A 588 27.33 25.69 6.93
C PHE A 588 27.29 24.32 6.26
N ALA A 589 27.39 23.23 7.03
CA ALA A 589 27.37 21.87 6.49
C ALA A 589 26.09 21.49 5.74
N GLY A 590 24.96 22.13 6.04
CA GLY A 590 23.66 21.72 5.52
C GLY A 590 23.37 22.21 4.09
N THR A 591 22.46 21.54 3.39
CA THR A 591 22.09 21.87 2.00
C THR A 591 20.58 21.89 1.79
N ASN A 592 20.13 22.76 0.89
CA ASN A 592 18.76 22.79 0.38
C ASN A 592 18.64 22.25 -1.05
N ALA A 593 19.75 21.75 -1.61
CA ALA A 593 19.77 21.16 -2.94
C ALA A 593 19.09 19.78 -2.93
N ASN A 594 18.67 19.30 -4.11
CA ASN A 594 18.08 17.97 -4.21
C ASN A 594 19.20 16.93 -4.16
N VAL A 595 19.31 16.22 -3.04
CA VAL A 595 20.25 15.12 -2.85
C VAL A 595 19.73 13.87 -3.56
N PHE A 596 20.61 13.13 -4.22
CA PHE A 596 20.32 11.88 -4.90
C PHE A 596 21.40 10.84 -4.66
N ILE A 597 21.04 9.56 -4.81
CA ILE A 597 21.93 8.41 -4.68
C ILE A 597 21.71 7.43 -5.84
N GLN A 598 22.76 6.70 -6.20
CA GLN A 598 22.70 5.52 -7.06
C GLN A 598 23.58 4.43 -6.45
N ILE A 599 23.06 3.21 -6.37
CA ILE A 599 23.70 2.08 -5.70
C ILE A 599 24.21 1.10 -6.77
N TYR A 600 25.44 0.62 -6.62
CA TYR A 600 26.10 -0.30 -7.54
C TYR A 600 26.47 -1.58 -6.79
N GLY A 601 26.16 -2.72 -7.40
CA GLY A 601 26.52 -4.03 -6.89
C GLY A 601 26.74 -5.04 -8.01
N ASP A 602 27.10 -6.27 -7.64
CA ASP A 602 27.47 -7.34 -8.57
C ASP A 602 26.36 -7.79 -9.54
N LYS A 603 25.10 -7.41 -9.29
CA LYS A 603 23.96 -7.64 -10.20
C LYS A 603 23.57 -6.42 -11.02
N GLY A 604 24.30 -5.31 -10.93
CA GLY A 604 24.06 -4.08 -11.70
C GLY A 604 23.94 -2.84 -10.82
N LYS A 605 23.19 -1.84 -11.29
CA LYS A 605 22.99 -0.56 -10.60
C LYS A 605 21.52 -0.19 -10.49
N THR A 606 21.19 0.59 -9.48
CA THR A 606 19.86 1.22 -9.39
C THR A 606 19.74 2.37 -10.41
N GLU A 607 18.53 2.87 -10.59
CA GLU A 607 18.33 4.21 -11.14
C GLU A 607 18.90 5.29 -10.19
N VAL A 608 18.96 6.54 -10.65
CA VAL A 608 19.28 7.69 -9.79
C VAL A 608 18.05 8.01 -8.96
N ILE A 609 18.17 7.85 -7.65
CA ILE A 609 17.07 7.98 -6.70
C ILE A 609 17.25 9.26 -5.92
N THR A 610 16.29 10.17 -6.02
CA THR A 610 16.28 11.39 -5.23
C THR A 610 15.88 11.07 -3.78
N LEU A 611 16.72 11.47 -2.83
CA LEU A 611 16.49 11.28 -1.40
C LEU A 611 15.73 12.51 -0.87
N GLN A 612 14.41 12.41 -0.82
CA GLN A 612 13.53 13.49 -0.38
C GLN A 612 12.59 13.03 0.73
N SER A 613 12.24 13.98 1.59
CA SER A 613 11.19 13.86 2.60
C SER A 613 10.43 15.19 2.64
N ARG A 614 9.32 15.24 3.39
CA ARG A 614 8.55 16.46 3.62
C ARG A 614 9.23 17.41 4.61
N SER A 615 10.17 16.90 5.39
CA SER A 615 10.97 17.71 6.32
C SER A 615 12.00 18.55 5.57
N ASN A 616 12.44 19.61 6.24
CA ASN A 616 13.68 20.27 5.88
C ASN A 616 14.87 19.36 6.25
N ASN A 617 15.46 18.72 5.25
CA ASN A 617 16.47 17.66 5.40
C ASN A 617 17.89 18.21 5.25
N TYR A 618 18.89 17.39 5.62
CA TYR A 618 20.31 17.66 5.39
C TYR A 618 20.79 18.93 6.09
N GLU A 619 20.34 19.13 7.32
CA GLU A 619 20.79 20.23 8.16
C GLU A 619 22.10 19.88 8.86
N ARG A 620 22.80 20.88 9.39
CA ARG A 620 24.04 20.63 10.13
C ARG A 620 23.81 19.67 11.30
N ASN A 621 24.65 18.64 11.43
CA ASN A 621 24.62 17.65 12.51
C ASN A 621 23.27 16.91 12.61
N THR A 622 22.73 16.52 11.47
CA THR A 622 21.51 15.71 11.39
C THR A 622 21.77 14.37 10.70
N THR A 623 20.88 13.44 10.97
CA THR A 623 20.88 12.10 10.39
C THR A 623 19.51 11.87 9.77
N GLU A 624 19.49 11.75 8.45
CA GLU A 624 18.29 11.47 7.69
C GLU A 624 18.29 10.00 7.30
N ILE A 625 17.17 9.32 7.53
CA ILE A 625 16.99 7.94 7.08
C ILE A 625 15.90 7.96 6.01
N PHE A 626 16.13 7.26 4.92
CA PHE A 626 15.19 7.08 3.81
C PHE A 626 14.94 5.60 3.60
N LYS A 627 13.71 5.25 3.22
CA LYS A 627 13.40 3.92 2.71
C LYS A 627 13.11 4.08 1.23
N ILE A 628 13.85 3.35 0.39
CA ILE A 628 13.73 3.40 -1.05
C ILE A 628 13.44 2.01 -1.60
N GLU A 629 12.76 1.96 -2.73
CA GLU A 629 12.44 0.73 -3.45
C GLU A 629 13.21 0.75 -4.75
N ALA A 630 14.10 -0.22 -4.94
CA ALA A 630 14.96 -0.27 -6.12
C ALA A 630 15.32 -1.72 -6.46
N LYS A 631 15.94 -1.92 -7.62
CA LYS A 631 16.40 -3.25 -8.06
C LYS A 631 17.36 -3.86 -7.04
N ASP A 632 17.31 -5.18 -6.89
CA ASP A 632 18.32 -5.93 -6.13
C ASP A 632 19.65 -5.92 -6.89
N VAL A 633 20.58 -5.07 -6.44
CA VAL A 633 21.92 -4.93 -7.04
C VAL A 633 22.90 -5.98 -6.51
N GLY A 634 22.45 -6.89 -5.64
CA GLY A 634 23.28 -7.94 -5.04
C GLY A 634 24.27 -7.38 -4.02
N LYS A 635 25.52 -7.85 -4.05
CA LYS A 635 26.57 -7.35 -3.15
C LYS A 635 26.94 -5.93 -3.56
N ILE A 636 26.60 -4.96 -2.72
CA ILE A 636 26.91 -3.55 -2.96
C ILE A 636 28.41 -3.34 -2.82
N PHE A 637 29.01 -2.66 -3.80
CA PHE A 637 30.44 -2.34 -3.78
C PHE A 637 30.76 -0.85 -4.00
N LYS A 638 29.77 -0.07 -4.44
CA LYS A 638 29.93 1.38 -4.67
C LYS A 638 28.59 2.08 -4.53
N ILE A 639 28.62 3.31 -4.03
CA ILE A 639 27.51 4.25 -4.20
C ILE A 639 28.01 5.52 -4.89
N ARG A 640 27.10 6.17 -5.62
CA ARG A 640 27.27 7.54 -6.10
C ARG A 640 26.24 8.40 -5.38
N ILE A 641 26.70 9.42 -4.68
CA ILE A 641 25.83 10.35 -3.95
C ILE A 641 26.21 11.79 -4.28
N GLY A 642 25.23 12.68 -4.40
CA GLY A 642 25.46 14.08 -4.71
C GLY A 642 24.19 14.90 -4.68
N HIS A 643 24.28 16.14 -5.16
CA HIS A 643 23.14 17.04 -5.25
C HIS A 643 23.15 17.89 -6.52
N ASP A 644 22.00 18.47 -6.87
CA ASP A 644 21.81 19.22 -8.12
C ASP A 644 22.32 20.68 -8.09
N GLY A 645 22.99 21.09 -7.02
CA GLY A 645 23.50 22.45 -6.84
C GLY A 645 22.44 23.54 -6.69
N SER A 646 21.14 23.18 -6.62
CA SER A 646 20.05 24.16 -6.54
C SER A 646 19.93 24.81 -5.15
N GLY A 647 19.32 26.01 -5.11
CA GLY A 647 19.11 26.76 -3.86
C GLY A 647 20.28 27.65 -3.44
N THR A 648 20.00 28.57 -2.50
CA THR A 648 21.04 29.42 -1.89
C THR A 648 21.78 28.60 -0.82
N GLY A 649 23.11 28.58 -0.87
CA GLY A 649 23.91 27.76 0.06
C GLY A 649 23.77 26.27 -0.25
N SER A 650 23.95 25.89 -1.52
CA SER A 650 23.79 24.51 -1.98
C SER A 650 24.95 23.59 -1.60
N GLY A 651 26.07 24.14 -1.12
CA GLY A 651 27.21 23.35 -0.66
C GLY A 651 26.83 22.48 0.54
N TRP A 652 27.30 21.24 0.54
CA TRP A 652 26.92 20.24 1.51
C TRP A 652 28.15 19.57 2.09
N PHE A 653 28.23 19.41 3.41
CA PHE A 653 29.27 18.60 4.03
C PHE A 653 28.69 17.23 4.41
N LEU A 654 28.97 16.24 3.57
CA LEU A 654 28.55 14.87 3.78
C LEU A 654 29.57 14.16 4.69
N GLU A 655 29.11 13.67 5.84
CA GLU A 655 29.95 12.91 6.78
C GLU A 655 30.06 11.45 6.32
N SER A 656 28.94 10.76 6.15
CA SER A 656 28.89 9.36 5.74
C SER A 656 27.48 8.94 5.30
N VAL A 657 27.41 7.77 4.67
CA VAL A 657 26.16 7.12 4.25
C VAL A 657 26.17 5.66 4.70
N ASP A 658 25.09 5.17 5.31
CA ASP A 658 24.85 3.73 5.46
C ASP A 658 23.80 3.27 4.46
N VAL A 659 24.03 2.14 3.81
CA VAL A 659 23.04 1.45 2.98
C VAL A 659 22.73 0.09 3.60
N LYS A 660 21.45 -0.14 3.90
CA LYS A 660 20.98 -1.39 4.50
C LYS A 660 19.91 -2.06 3.65
N HIS A 661 19.90 -3.38 3.62
CA HIS A 661 18.80 -4.16 3.04
C HIS A 661 18.66 -5.53 3.71
N LEU A 662 17.52 -6.19 3.53
CA LEU A 662 17.29 -7.53 4.08
C LEU A 662 17.86 -8.60 3.15
N ILE A 663 18.51 -9.60 3.75
CA ILE A 663 18.95 -10.84 3.10
C ILE A 663 18.47 -12.05 3.90
N LEU A 664 18.33 -13.19 3.23
CA LEU A 664 18.12 -14.48 3.91
C LEU A 664 19.49 -15.10 4.23
N ALA A 665 19.76 -15.32 5.50
CA ALA A 665 21.00 -15.92 5.98
C ALA A 665 20.74 -17.07 6.96
N LEU A 666 21.67 -18.03 7.04
CA LEU A 666 21.67 -19.09 8.05
C LEU A 666 22.21 -18.51 9.37
N VAL A 667 21.39 -18.53 10.42
CA VAL A 667 21.73 -17.99 11.73
C VAL A 667 21.70 -19.11 12.79
N PRO A 668 22.67 -19.16 13.72
CA PRO A 668 22.64 -20.09 14.85
C PRO A 668 21.41 -19.87 15.75
N LYS A 669 20.66 -20.93 16.04
CA LYS A 669 19.46 -20.87 16.89
C LYS A 669 19.81 -20.55 18.35
N GLU A 670 19.26 -19.46 18.90
CA GLU A 670 19.48 -19.11 20.30
C GLU A 670 18.86 -20.13 21.27
N LYS A 671 19.69 -20.81 22.06
CA LYS A 671 19.22 -21.71 23.15
C LYS A 671 18.67 -20.88 24.33
N LYS A 672 17.38 -21.03 24.67
CA LYS A 672 16.71 -20.37 25.83
C LYS A 672 17.52 -20.52 27.12
N LYS A 673 17.62 -19.44 27.92
CA LYS A 673 18.41 -19.38 29.18
C LYS A 673 18.05 -20.46 30.22
N GLU A 674 16.83 -21.00 30.21
CA GLU A 674 16.42 -22.10 31.10
C GLU A 674 17.12 -23.43 30.78
N ASP A 675 17.39 -23.70 29.51
CA ASP A 675 18.07 -24.93 29.06
C ASP A 675 19.57 -24.91 29.39
N LYS A 676 20.19 -23.72 29.43
CA LYS A 676 21.56 -23.54 29.93
C LYS A 676 21.71 -23.97 31.39
N LYS A 677 20.69 -23.79 32.24
CA LYS A 677 20.71 -24.24 33.65
C LYS A 677 20.52 -25.75 33.79
N LYS A 678 19.69 -26.39 32.94
CA LYS A 678 19.54 -27.86 32.92
C LYS A 678 20.77 -28.57 32.37
N LYS A 679 21.41 -28.05 31.30
CA LYS A 679 22.66 -28.61 30.75
C LYS A 679 23.87 -28.45 31.69
N LYS A 680 24.00 -27.33 32.43
CA LYS A 680 25.08 -27.16 33.43
C LYS A 680 25.05 -28.19 34.57
N LYS A 681 23.92 -28.85 34.81
CA LYS A 681 23.80 -29.92 35.82
C LYS A 681 24.05 -31.32 35.25
N LYS A 682 24.29 -31.45 33.93
CA LYS A 682 24.36 -32.73 33.24
C LYS A 682 25.31 -32.73 32.01
N LYS A 683 26.61 -32.42 32.20
CA LYS A 683 27.74 -33.10 31.51
C LYS A 683 29.10 -32.48 31.86
N LYS A 684 29.94 -33.30 32.52
CA LYS A 684 31.38 -33.42 32.27
C LYS A 684 31.46 -34.60 31.30
N GLU A 685 31.63 -34.33 30.01
CA GLU A 685 32.16 -35.23 28.97
C GLU A 685 32.01 -34.50 27.64
N GLU A 686 33.11 -34.50 26.87
CA GLU A 686 33.27 -33.84 25.58
C GLU A 686 32.26 -34.40 24.56
N GLU A 687 31.31 -33.58 24.15
CA GLU A 687 30.51 -33.77 22.94
C GLU A 687 30.53 -32.45 22.18
N GLU A 688 30.92 -32.51 20.90
CA GLU A 688 30.75 -31.44 19.93
C GLU A 688 29.26 -31.02 19.95
N GLU A 689 28.97 -29.77 20.31
CA GLU A 689 27.60 -29.27 20.29
C GLU A 689 27.21 -29.00 18.83
N ASP A 690 26.34 -29.84 18.26
CA ASP A 690 25.61 -29.51 17.04
C ASP A 690 24.89 -28.15 17.23
N VAL A 691 25.30 -27.15 16.45
CA VAL A 691 24.63 -25.86 16.37
C VAL A 691 23.51 -26.01 15.34
N GLU A 692 22.26 -26.08 15.80
CA GLU A 692 21.11 -25.99 14.90
C GLU A 692 21.09 -24.59 14.27
N GLU A 693 21.22 -24.52 12.94
CA GLU A 693 21.08 -23.29 12.15
C GLU A 693 19.66 -23.17 11.59
N GLU A 694 19.13 -21.95 11.54
CA GLU A 694 17.83 -21.65 10.93
C GLU A 694 17.95 -20.46 9.98
N MET A 695 17.21 -20.51 8.87
CA MET A 695 17.23 -19.44 7.88
C MET A 695 16.35 -18.29 8.37
N GLN A 696 16.93 -17.09 8.50
CA GLN A 696 16.26 -15.89 9.00
C GLN A 696 16.58 -14.68 8.11
N GLU A 697 15.68 -13.70 8.12
CA GLU A 697 15.94 -12.38 7.54
C GLU A 697 16.91 -11.62 8.43
N VAL A 698 18.01 -11.14 7.85
CA VAL A 698 19.05 -10.38 8.53
C VAL A 698 19.28 -9.08 7.75
N VAL A 699 19.54 -8.00 8.49
CA VAL A 699 19.91 -6.71 7.91
C VAL A 699 21.39 -6.75 7.53
N LEU A 700 21.68 -6.60 6.25
CA LEU A 700 23.04 -6.37 5.75
C LEU A 700 23.27 -4.86 5.68
N THR A 701 24.37 -4.37 6.26
CA THR A 701 24.72 -2.95 6.35
C THR A 701 26.06 -2.70 5.67
N TYR A 702 26.12 -1.67 4.84
CA TYR A 702 27.32 -1.15 4.20
C TYR A 702 27.55 0.30 4.66
N HIS A 703 28.71 0.58 5.24
CA HIS A 703 29.10 1.92 5.70
C HIS A 703 30.03 2.61 4.71
N PHE A 704 29.66 3.81 4.25
CA PHE A 704 30.39 4.60 3.25
C PHE A 704 30.86 5.93 3.85
N PRO A 705 32.13 6.03 4.28
CA PRO A 705 32.69 7.25 4.85
C PRO A 705 32.96 8.28 3.75
N CYS A 706 32.82 9.57 4.07
CA CYS A 706 33.07 10.67 3.13
C CYS A 706 33.86 11.81 3.79
N SER A 707 33.28 12.41 4.84
CA SER A 707 33.81 13.55 5.61
C SER A 707 34.34 14.69 4.72
N ARG A 708 33.52 15.13 3.75
CA ARG A 708 33.97 16.01 2.66
C ARG A 708 32.91 17.03 2.20
N TRP A 709 33.34 18.17 1.68
CA TRP A 709 32.46 19.13 0.99
C TRP A 709 32.11 18.64 -0.43
N LEU A 710 30.81 18.68 -0.72
CA LEU A 710 30.22 18.61 -2.05
C LEU A 710 29.71 20.00 -2.39
N ALA A 711 30.56 20.84 -3.00
CA ALA A 711 30.23 22.24 -3.26
C ALA A 711 31.13 22.83 -4.36
N GLY A 712 30.54 23.54 -5.32
CA GLY A 712 31.25 24.08 -6.49
C GLY A 712 32.31 25.15 -6.19
N GLY A 713 32.39 25.64 -4.95
CA GLY A 713 33.34 26.67 -4.53
C GLY A 713 34.26 26.25 -3.37
N GLU A 714 34.16 25.01 -2.89
CA GLU A 714 34.98 24.47 -1.80
C GLU A 714 35.73 23.23 -2.29
N GLU A 715 36.85 22.92 -1.64
CA GLU A 715 37.68 21.74 -1.91
C GLU A 715 38.01 21.53 -3.41
N ASP A 716 37.45 20.52 -4.07
CA ASP A 716 37.70 20.23 -5.48
C ASP A 716 36.58 20.70 -6.43
N GLY A 717 35.52 21.33 -5.91
CA GLY A 717 34.41 21.85 -6.70
C GLY A 717 33.37 20.81 -7.15
N GLU A 718 33.48 19.55 -6.75
CA GLU A 718 32.55 18.49 -7.17
C GLU A 718 31.28 18.46 -6.31
N LEU A 719 30.13 18.23 -6.95
CA LEU A 719 28.83 18.12 -6.27
C LEU A 719 28.38 16.66 -6.09
N VAL A 720 29.15 15.73 -6.65
CA VAL A 720 28.85 14.30 -6.71
C VAL A 720 30.13 13.52 -6.43
N VAL A 721 30.03 12.53 -5.55
CA VAL A 721 31.16 11.67 -5.17
C VAL A 721 30.79 10.20 -5.30
N GLU A 722 31.78 9.38 -5.61
CA GLU A 722 31.69 7.93 -5.54
C GLU A 722 32.33 7.45 -4.26
N LEU A 723 31.61 6.65 -3.47
CA LEU A 723 32.08 6.14 -2.19
C LEU A 723 32.13 4.61 -2.24
N LEU A 724 33.15 4.07 -1.58
CA LEU A 724 33.37 2.64 -1.38
C LEU A 724 33.04 2.28 0.08
N PRO A 725 32.56 1.06 0.36
CA PRO A 725 32.27 0.66 1.73
C PRO A 725 33.55 0.37 2.52
N GLU A 726 33.59 0.64 3.82
CA GLU A 726 34.79 0.46 4.67
C GLU A 726 35.35 -0.97 4.66
N ASP A 727 34.47 -1.98 4.55
CA ASP A 727 34.81 -3.39 4.71
C ASP A 727 35.18 -4.09 3.38
N GLU A 728 35.36 -3.35 2.27
CA GLU A 728 35.63 -3.94 0.94
C GLU A 728 37.04 -3.60 0.43
N GLU A 729 37.93 -4.59 0.52
CA GLU A 729 39.33 -4.50 0.07
C GLU A 729 39.51 -4.78 -1.44
N ASP A 730 38.45 -5.18 -2.15
CA ASP A 730 38.54 -5.72 -3.52
C ASP A 730 38.53 -4.65 -4.63
N LEU A 731 37.98 -3.45 -4.36
CA LEU A 731 37.93 -2.35 -5.33
C LEU A 731 38.73 -1.15 -4.84
N GLU A 732 39.81 -0.84 -5.56
CA GLU A 732 40.67 0.30 -5.27
C GLU A 732 40.32 1.50 -6.15
N ALA A 733 40.63 2.70 -5.68
CA ALA A 733 40.60 3.90 -6.53
C ALA A 733 41.57 3.72 -7.70
N ASN A 734 41.08 3.93 -8.92
CA ASN A 734 41.84 3.90 -10.14
C ASN A 734 41.89 5.30 -10.79
N THR A 735 42.92 5.53 -11.60
CA THR A 735 43.08 6.75 -12.37
C THR A 735 43.09 6.41 -13.85
N TYR A 736 42.27 7.13 -14.61
CA TYR A 736 42.17 7.05 -16.06
C TYR A 736 42.74 8.33 -16.65
N GLU A 737 43.83 8.22 -17.42
CA GLU A 737 44.36 9.33 -18.21
C GLU A 737 43.58 9.39 -19.52
N VAL A 738 42.83 10.46 -19.72
CA VAL A 738 41.95 10.67 -20.87
C VAL A 738 42.59 11.68 -21.81
N CYS A 739 43.09 11.20 -22.94
CA CYS A 739 43.65 12.03 -24.00
C CYS A 739 42.59 12.30 -25.07
N VAL A 740 42.19 13.56 -25.22
CA VAL A 740 41.16 13.97 -26.19
C VAL A 740 41.85 14.64 -27.38
N PHE A 741 41.62 14.10 -28.58
CA PHE A 741 42.19 14.62 -29.82
C PHE A 741 41.13 15.37 -30.62
N THR A 742 41.32 16.68 -30.77
CA THR A 742 40.48 17.52 -31.65
C THR A 742 41.05 17.51 -33.06
N GLY A 743 40.22 17.29 -34.08
CA GLY A 743 40.71 17.17 -35.45
C GLY A 743 41.29 18.48 -36.01
N ASP A 744 42.07 18.38 -37.10
CA ASP A 744 42.74 19.54 -37.73
C ASP A 744 41.90 20.22 -38.83
N MET A 745 40.60 19.92 -38.92
CA MET A 745 39.71 20.56 -39.89
C MET A 745 39.44 22.02 -39.51
N LEU A 746 39.23 22.88 -40.52
CA LEU A 746 38.93 24.30 -40.28
C LEU A 746 37.68 24.44 -39.38
N GLY A 747 37.83 25.11 -38.23
CA GLY A 747 36.73 25.32 -37.28
C GLY A 747 36.47 24.14 -36.33
N ALA A 748 37.36 23.16 -36.26
CA ALA A 748 37.18 21.96 -35.43
C ALA A 748 37.21 22.22 -33.91
N GLY A 749 37.80 23.33 -33.45
CA GLY A 749 37.95 23.61 -32.02
C GLY A 749 36.68 24.13 -31.35
N THR A 750 36.54 23.90 -30.04
CA THR A 750 35.35 24.32 -29.27
C THR A 750 35.70 25.08 -28.01
N ASP A 751 34.94 26.14 -27.74
CA ASP A 751 34.97 26.84 -26.46
C ASP A 751 33.94 26.25 -25.45
N ALA A 752 33.05 25.36 -25.89
CA ALA A 752 32.00 24.79 -25.03
C ALA A 752 32.59 23.96 -23.89
N ASN A 753 31.82 23.76 -22.82
CA ASN A 753 32.28 22.88 -21.74
C ASN A 753 32.09 21.42 -22.18
N VAL A 754 33.17 20.64 -22.14
CA VAL A 754 33.19 19.22 -22.53
C VAL A 754 33.08 18.32 -21.31
N TYR A 755 32.39 17.21 -21.48
CA TYR A 755 32.10 16.22 -20.45
C TYR A 755 32.31 14.81 -20.98
N ILE A 756 32.80 13.90 -20.14
CA ILE A 756 32.99 12.48 -20.45
C ILE A 756 32.33 11.60 -19.39
N ASN A 757 31.78 10.45 -19.79
CA ASN A 757 31.41 9.36 -18.91
C ASN A 757 32.04 8.06 -19.43
N ILE A 758 32.80 7.37 -18.59
CA ILE A 758 33.53 6.14 -18.94
C ILE A 758 32.79 4.96 -18.32
N TYR A 759 32.56 3.90 -19.10
CA TYR A 759 31.82 2.70 -18.67
C TYR A 759 32.71 1.47 -18.80
N GLY A 760 32.79 0.66 -17.75
CA GLY A 760 33.46 -0.65 -17.74
C GLY A 760 32.56 -1.76 -17.19
N GLU A 761 33.12 -2.95 -17.00
CA GLU A 761 32.38 -4.11 -16.46
C GLU A 761 31.87 -3.89 -15.03
N ASN A 762 32.60 -3.14 -14.21
CA ASN A 762 32.31 -2.92 -12.79
C ASN A 762 31.54 -1.60 -12.53
N GLY A 763 31.05 -0.92 -13.57
CA GLY A 763 30.24 0.28 -13.46
C GLY A 763 30.71 1.41 -14.36
N ASP A 764 30.40 2.66 -13.99
CA ASP A 764 30.77 3.86 -14.75
C ASP A 764 31.33 4.96 -13.85
N THR A 765 32.05 5.94 -14.43
CA THR A 765 32.57 7.10 -13.70
C THR A 765 31.52 8.17 -13.42
N GLY A 766 30.38 8.09 -14.09
CA GLY A 766 29.45 9.20 -14.19
C GLY A 766 30.02 10.30 -15.07
N GLU A 767 29.25 11.38 -15.23
CA GLU A 767 29.67 12.50 -16.06
C GLU A 767 30.73 13.35 -15.36
N ARG A 768 31.91 13.46 -15.97
CA ARG A 768 33.08 14.21 -15.51
C ARG A 768 33.32 15.39 -16.42
N SER A 769 33.51 16.57 -15.83
CA SER A 769 33.81 17.77 -16.60
C SER A 769 35.30 17.85 -16.92
N LEU A 770 35.63 17.96 -18.21
CA LEU A 770 37.02 18.03 -18.68
C LEU A 770 37.54 19.47 -18.59
N ARG A 771 37.80 19.94 -17.36
CA ARG A 771 38.16 21.34 -17.08
C ARG A 771 39.65 21.59 -16.87
N ASN A 772 40.36 20.59 -16.38
CA ASN A 772 41.74 20.72 -15.95
C ASN A 772 42.62 19.82 -16.83
N SER A 773 43.13 20.40 -17.92
CA SER A 773 44.12 19.78 -18.79
C SER A 773 45.50 20.40 -18.59
N ASP A 774 46.48 19.80 -19.25
CA ASP A 774 47.83 20.32 -19.45
C ASP A 774 47.86 21.63 -20.28
N ASN A 775 46.82 21.92 -21.05
CA ASN A 775 46.69 23.16 -21.83
C ASN A 775 45.73 24.21 -21.23
N LEU A 776 46.07 25.49 -21.38
CA LEU A 776 45.26 26.62 -20.89
C LEU A 776 43.96 26.84 -21.68
N ASN A 777 44.05 26.79 -23.02
CA ASN A 777 42.89 26.74 -23.90
C ASN A 777 42.77 25.31 -24.41
N LYS A 778 41.60 24.70 -24.23
CA LYS A 778 41.39 23.28 -24.48
C LYS A 778 40.61 23.10 -25.77
N PHE A 779 40.74 21.92 -26.35
CA PHE A 779 39.97 21.46 -27.49
C PHE A 779 40.15 22.37 -28.71
N GLU A 780 41.35 22.92 -28.93
CA GLU A 780 41.65 23.66 -30.15
C GLU A 780 41.88 22.71 -31.32
N ARG A 781 41.73 23.27 -32.52
CA ARG A 781 41.98 22.54 -33.77
C ARG A 781 43.37 21.90 -33.77
N GLY A 782 43.42 20.58 -34.01
CA GLY A 782 44.65 19.79 -34.08
C GLY A 782 45.34 19.59 -32.74
N GLN A 783 44.66 19.90 -31.63
CA GLN A 783 45.21 19.81 -30.27
C GLN A 783 44.90 18.45 -29.63
N GLU A 784 45.85 18.01 -28.81
CA GLU A 784 45.69 16.96 -27.82
C GLU A 784 45.56 17.62 -26.43
N ASP A 785 44.54 17.24 -25.69
CA ASP A 785 44.32 17.67 -24.32
C ASP A 785 44.25 16.46 -23.39
N VAL A 786 45.09 16.45 -22.35
CA VAL A 786 45.20 15.32 -21.42
C VAL A 786 44.50 15.68 -20.11
N PHE A 787 43.60 14.80 -19.66
CA PHE A 787 42.84 14.96 -18.43
C PHE A 787 43.03 13.76 -17.51
N ILE A 788 43.02 14.01 -16.20
CA ILE A 788 43.05 12.94 -15.20
C ILE A 788 41.65 12.76 -14.64
N VAL A 789 41.08 11.58 -14.87
CA VAL A 789 39.78 11.16 -14.31
C VAL A 789 40.04 10.09 -13.26
N THR A 790 39.67 10.38 -12.01
CA THR A 790 39.75 9.41 -10.91
C THR A 790 38.37 8.80 -10.66
N GLY A 791 38.35 7.52 -10.30
CA GLY A 791 37.12 6.79 -10.01
C GLY A 791 37.41 5.42 -9.43
N VAL A 792 36.36 4.63 -9.16
CA VAL A 792 36.54 3.22 -8.80
C VAL A 792 37.06 2.44 -10.01
N ASP A 793 37.85 1.39 -9.77
CA ASP A 793 38.25 0.45 -10.82
C ASP A 793 37.03 -0.10 -11.57
N LEU A 794 36.90 0.26 -12.85
CA LEU A 794 35.77 -0.09 -13.71
C LEU A 794 35.95 -1.46 -14.37
N GLY A 795 37.11 -2.10 -14.20
CA GLY A 795 37.50 -3.26 -14.99
C GLY A 795 37.59 -2.93 -16.49
N PRO A 796 37.49 -3.92 -17.38
CA PRO A 796 37.60 -3.70 -18.81
C PRO A 796 36.61 -2.67 -19.35
N LEU A 797 37.10 -1.61 -19.99
CA LEU A 797 36.25 -0.53 -20.53
C LEU A 797 35.39 -1.05 -21.69
N LYS A 798 34.10 -0.70 -21.68
CA LYS A 798 33.10 -1.13 -22.67
C LYS A 798 32.69 -0.02 -23.62
N LYS A 799 32.54 1.20 -23.12
CA LYS A 799 32.18 2.38 -23.91
C LYS A 799 32.58 3.66 -23.17
N LEU A 800 32.56 4.78 -23.87
CA LEU A 800 32.52 6.10 -23.27
C LEU A 800 31.42 6.94 -23.93
N ARG A 801 30.89 7.91 -23.20
CA ARG A 801 30.03 8.96 -23.72
C ARG A 801 30.76 10.28 -23.58
N ILE A 802 30.93 11.02 -24.68
CA ILE A 802 31.55 12.35 -24.66
C ILE A 802 30.60 13.37 -25.28
N ARG A 803 30.47 14.53 -24.65
CA ARG A 803 29.54 15.59 -25.08
C ARG A 803 30.05 16.98 -24.74
N HIS A 804 29.43 17.99 -25.33
CA HIS A 804 29.56 19.38 -24.89
C HIS A 804 28.20 19.99 -24.53
N ASP A 805 28.18 21.13 -23.83
CA ASP A 805 26.95 21.82 -23.42
C ASP A 805 26.43 22.85 -24.43
N ASN A 806 27.05 22.92 -25.60
CA ASN A 806 26.78 23.93 -26.63
C ASN A 806 26.85 25.38 -26.12
N SER A 807 27.58 25.63 -25.02
CA SER A 807 27.75 26.98 -24.50
C SER A 807 28.77 27.76 -25.33
N LYS A 808 28.67 29.09 -25.26
CA LYS A 808 29.57 30.07 -25.92
C LYS A 808 29.44 30.11 -27.46
N SER A 809 30.15 31.04 -28.09
CA SER A 809 29.91 31.45 -29.49
C SER A 809 30.53 30.53 -30.56
N PHE A 810 31.45 29.64 -30.17
CA PHE A 810 32.12 28.68 -31.05
C PHE A 810 32.03 27.28 -30.41
N SER A 811 30.82 26.72 -30.42
CA SER A 811 30.52 25.49 -29.70
C SER A 811 30.67 24.23 -30.55
N SER A 812 30.63 24.34 -31.88
CA SER A 812 30.79 23.22 -32.81
C SER A 812 32.17 22.60 -32.63
N TRP A 813 32.24 21.27 -32.52
CA TRP A 813 33.47 20.55 -32.22
C TRP A 813 33.66 19.38 -33.16
N TYR A 814 34.85 19.21 -33.74
CA TYR A 814 35.19 17.99 -34.46
C TYR A 814 36.12 17.12 -33.63
N LEU A 815 35.56 16.04 -33.09
CA LEU A 815 36.30 15.08 -32.28
C LEU A 815 36.91 14.02 -33.20
N ASP A 816 38.24 13.91 -33.21
CA ASP A 816 38.95 12.85 -33.92
C ASP A 816 38.83 11.53 -33.14
N ARG A 817 39.33 11.49 -31.90
CA ARG A 817 39.28 10.31 -31.04
C ARG A 817 39.51 10.66 -29.58
N VAL A 818 39.23 9.68 -28.71
CA VAL A 818 39.64 9.69 -27.31
C VAL A 818 40.49 8.45 -27.05
N GLU A 819 41.60 8.62 -26.34
CA GLU A 819 42.41 7.52 -25.82
C GLU A 819 42.30 7.53 -24.30
N ILE A 820 42.10 6.36 -23.70
CA ILE A 820 42.04 6.23 -22.24
C ILE A 820 43.10 5.23 -21.80
N VAL A 821 44.03 5.68 -20.96
CA VAL A 821 45.01 4.82 -20.30
C VAL A 821 44.49 4.50 -18.90
N ASP A 822 44.22 3.22 -18.65
CA ASP A 822 44.01 2.71 -17.31
C ASP A 822 45.37 2.57 -16.62
N THR A 823 45.62 3.39 -15.60
CA THR A 823 46.94 3.45 -14.95
C THR A 823 47.23 2.26 -14.02
N LYS A 824 46.22 1.45 -13.68
CA LYS A 824 46.38 0.29 -12.78
C LYS A 824 46.94 -0.92 -13.53
N ASP A 825 46.44 -1.18 -14.73
CA ASP A 825 46.87 -2.30 -15.56
C ASP A 825 47.72 -1.90 -16.78
N ASP A 826 47.92 -0.59 -16.99
CA ASP A 826 48.66 0.02 -18.10
C ASP A 826 48.03 -0.32 -19.48
N THR A 827 46.72 -0.57 -19.50
CA THR A 827 45.93 -0.86 -20.71
C THR A 827 45.47 0.43 -21.38
N VAL A 828 45.68 0.54 -22.69
CA VAL A 828 45.21 1.67 -23.50
C VAL A 828 43.98 1.28 -24.32
N TYR A 829 42.92 2.06 -24.19
CA TYR A 829 41.67 1.89 -24.93
C TYR A 829 41.52 3.01 -25.96
N PHE A 830 41.26 2.65 -27.22
CA PHE A 830 41.12 3.60 -28.33
C PHE A 830 39.66 3.79 -28.72
N PHE A 831 39.16 5.02 -28.68
CA PHE A 831 37.77 5.37 -29.00
C PHE A 831 37.71 6.37 -30.17
N PRO A 832 37.80 5.90 -31.42
CA PRO A 832 37.71 6.74 -32.60
C PRO A 832 36.29 7.32 -32.79
N CYS A 833 36.22 8.59 -33.18
CA CYS A 833 34.96 9.33 -33.41
C CYS A 833 34.87 9.89 -34.84
N ASN A 834 35.86 10.67 -35.28
CA ASN A 834 35.98 11.29 -36.60
C ASN A 834 34.68 12.00 -37.07
N ARG A 835 34.00 12.71 -36.17
CA ARG A 835 32.71 13.35 -36.46
C ARG A 835 32.55 14.71 -35.78
N TRP A 836 31.66 15.51 -36.37
CA TRP A 836 31.21 16.74 -35.73
C TRP A 836 30.24 16.40 -34.58
N LEU A 837 30.47 17.04 -33.44
CA LEU A 837 29.56 17.22 -32.33
C LEU A 837 29.13 18.69 -32.38
N ALA A 838 27.99 18.96 -33.03
CA ALA A 838 27.51 20.32 -33.28
C ALA A 838 26.02 20.28 -33.63
N VAL A 839 25.30 21.36 -33.32
CA VAL A 839 23.87 21.48 -33.67
C VAL A 839 23.64 21.84 -35.14
N ASP A 840 24.67 22.34 -35.82
CA ASP A 840 24.62 22.89 -37.18
C ASP A 840 25.50 22.15 -38.21
N GLU A 841 26.24 21.11 -37.79
CA GLU A 841 27.09 20.26 -38.64
C GLU A 841 26.75 18.76 -38.48
N ASP A 842 27.20 17.93 -39.44
CA ASP A 842 27.00 16.46 -39.51
C ASP A 842 25.55 16.00 -39.24
N ASP A 843 25.27 15.37 -38.09
CA ASP A 843 23.96 14.84 -37.72
C ASP A 843 23.23 15.67 -36.64
N GLY A 844 23.74 16.85 -36.30
CA GLY A 844 23.12 17.76 -35.34
C GLY A 844 23.25 17.33 -33.86
N GLN A 845 24.01 16.27 -33.57
CA GLN A 845 24.21 15.78 -32.21
C GLN A 845 25.41 16.44 -31.54
N ILE A 846 25.30 16.75 -30.25
CA ILE A 846 26.38 17.35 -29.43
C ILE A 846 27.04 16.34 -28.48
N ALA A 847 26.74 15.06 -28.67
CA ALA A 847 27.18 13.94 -27.83
C ALA A 847 27.42 12.70 -28.69
N ARG A 848 28.36 11.84 -28.28
CA ARG A 848 28.63 10.53 -28.91
C ARG A 848 28.85 9.47 -27.85
N GLU A 849 28.33 8.27 -28.11
CA GLU A 849 28.77 7.05 -27.44
C GLU A 849 29.77 6.33 -28.35
N LEU A 850 30.95 6.03 -27.81
CA LEU A 850 32.05 5.41 -28.52
C LEU A 850 32.40 4.09 -27.83
N VAL A 851 32.70 3.06 -28.61
CA VAL A 851 33.18 1.76 -28.11
C VAL A 851 34.66 1.62 -28.40
N PRO A 852 35.44 0.94 -27.54
CA PRO A 852 36.87 0.80 -27.74
C PRO A 852 37.14 -0.13 -28.93
N VAL A 853 38.19 0.18 -29.68
CA VAL A 853 38.70 -0.67 -30.78
C VAL A 853 40.10 -1.16 -30.45
N ASP A 854 40.50 -2.25 -31.12
CA ASP A 854 41.86 -2.78 -31.02
C ASP A 854 42.85 -1.82 -31.69
N GLU A 855 44.03 -1.62 -31.11
CA GLU A 855 45.11 -0.76 -31.62
C GLU A 855 45.44 -1.05 -33.09
N ALA A 856 45.29 -2.31 -33.54
CA ALA A 856 45.51 -2.71 -34.93
C ALA A 856 44.59 -2.00 -35.94
N PHE A 857 43.43 -1.49 -35.51
CA PHE A 857 42.53 -0.70 -36.36
C PHE A 857 42.96 0.76 -36.46
N MET A 858 43.63 1.30 -35.43
CA MET A 858 44.12 2.69 -35.44
C MET A 858 45.28 2.89 -36.43
N ARG A 859 46.10 1.86 -36.66
CA ARG A 859 47.28 1.94 -37.56
C ARG A 859 46.99 1.76 -39.05
N ARG A 860 45.78 1.31 -39.44
CA ARG A 860 45.45 1.10 -40.87
C ARG A 860 45.06 2.40 -41.61
N ASP A 861 44.64 3.43 -40.88
CA ASP A 861 44.12 4.67 -41.47
C ASP A 861 45.19 5.71 -41.83
N GLU A 862 46.44 5.58 -41.37
CA GLU A 862 47.53 6.48 -41.78
C GLU A 862 47.99 6.25 -43.23
N GLU A 863 47.79 5.06 -43.80
CA GLU A 863 48.26 4.70 -45.14
C GLU A 863 47.17 4.73 -46.23
N GLU A 864 45.89 4.55 -45.89
CA GLU A 864 44.78 4.55 -46.85
C GLU A 864 43.58 5.34 -46.27
N GLY A 865 43.40 6.59 -46.69
CA GLY A 865 42.36 7.51 -46.17
C GLY A 865 40.90 7.05 -46.39
N THR A 866 40.45 6.05 -45.64
CA THR A 866 39.11 5.47 -45.69
C THR A 866 38.43 5.44 -44.31
N GLY A 867 38.18 6.59 -43.70
CA GLY A 867 37.40 6.72 -42.46
C GLY A 867 35.93 6.24 -42.52
N ALA A 868 35.48 5.68 -43.66
CA ALA A 868 34.11 5.20 -43.87
C ALA A 868 33.84 3.80 -43.29
N THR A 869 34.87 2.97 -43.06
CA THR A 869 34.73 1.58 -42.57
C THR A 869 34.43 1.52 -41.07
N LEU A 870 34.96 2.45 -40.28
CA LEU A 870 34.80 2.48 -38.83
C LEU A 870 33.36 2.81 -38.39
N GLY A 871 32.70 3.73 -39.12
CA GLY A 871 31.28 4.04 -38.92
C GLY A 871 30.30 2.94 -39.35
N LEU A 872 30.75 1.93 -40.10
CA LEU A 872 29.95 0.76 -40.49
C LEU A 872 30.07 -0.38 -39.46
N GLU A 873 31.24 -0.56 -38.84
CA GLU A 873 31.44 -1.57 -37.79
C GLU A 873 30.81 -1.15 -36.45
N GLN A 874 30.88 0.13 -36.05
CA GLN A 874 30.14 0.66 -34.89
C GLN A 874 28.61 0.50 -35.05
N LYS A 875 28.08 0.67 -36.27
CA LYS A 875 26.67 0.40 -36.61
C LYS A 875 26.26 -1.07 -36.51
N SER A 876 27.22 -2.00 -36.62
CA SER A 876 26.95 -3.44 -36.59
C SER A 876 26.79 -4.01 -35.18
N MET A 877 27.18 -3.27 -34.14
CA MET A 877 27.05 -3.64 -32.72
C MET A 877 25.92 -2.90 -31.98
N SER A 878 25.24 -1.97 -32.66
CA SER A 878 24.17 -1.14 -32.10
C SER A 878 22.77 -1.59 -32.54
N THR A 879 21.76 -1.46 -31.69
CA THR A 879 20.36 -1.73 -32.04
C THR A 879 19.61 -0.41 -32.17
N THR A 880 19.20 -0.05 -33.39
CA THR A 880 18.55 1.24 -33.61
C THR A 880 17.09 1.26 -33.15
N TYR A 881 16.76 2.12 -32.19
CA TYR A 881 15.39 2.41 -31.76
C TYR A 881 14.83 3.63 -32.48
N THR A 882 13.55 3.58 -32.88
CA THR A 882 12.83 4.72 -33.47
C THR A 882 11.77 5.24 -32.51
N ILE A 883 11.98 6.43 -31.94
CA ILE A 883 11.01 7.09 -31.06
C ILE A 883 10.14 8.03 -31.89
N LYS A 884 8.80 7.92 -31.75
CA LYS A 884 7.82 8.80 -32.38
C LYS A 884 6.97 9.50 -31.32
N ILE A 885 7.03 10.83 -31.27
CA ILE A 885 6.27 11.65 -30.32
C ILE A 885 5.13 12.36 -31.06
N LYS A 886 3.91 12.32 -30.50
CA LYS A 886 2.73 13.01 -31.03
C LYS A 886 2.06 13.84 -29.93
N THR A 887 1.98 15.16 -30.14
CA THR A 887 1.17 16.05 -29.30
C THR A 887 -0.31 15.93 -29.68
N GLY A 888 -1.20 15.89 -28.68
CA GLY A 888 -2.65 15.73 -28.89
C GLY A 888 -3.31 16.93 -29.60
N GLU A 889 -4.57 16.79 -30.01
CA GLU A 889 -5.30 17.80 -30.81
C GLU A 889 -5.88 18.98 -29.99
N LYS A 890 -5.56 19.06 -28.69
CA LYS A 890 -6.09 20.09 -27.79
C LYS A 890 -5.39 21.44 -28.04
N LYS A 891 -6.15 22.54 -28.08
CA LYS A 891 -5.59 23.89 -28.28
C LYS A 891 -4.54 24.19 -27.19
N TYR A 892 -3.35 24.63 -27.58
CA TYR A 892 -2.17 24.87 -26.71
C TYR A 892 -1.48 23.62 -26.12
N ALA A 893 -1.68 22.41 -26.65
CA ALA A 893 -1.03 21.18 -26.18
C ALA A 893 0.43 20.98 -26.65
N GLY A 894 1.09 22.03 -27.16
CA GLY A 894 2.52 22.00 -27.51
C GLY A 894 3.39 22.46 -26.35
N THR A 895 4.68 22.17 -26.40
CA THR A 895 5.69 22.68 -25.45
C THR A 895 6.80 23.40 -26.23
N ASP A 896 7.33 24.47 -25.65
CA ASP A 896 8.54 25.19 -26.09
C ASP A 896 9.75 24.90 -25.17
N ALA A 897 9.57 23.99 -24.20
CA ALA A 897 10.63 23.50 -23.34
C ALA A 897 11.50 22.45 -24.05
N ASN A 898 12.76 22.31 -23.61
CA ASN A 898 13.63 21.21 -24.00
C ASN A 898 12.99 19.88 -23.62
N VAL A 899 12.66 19.08 -24.63
CA VAL A 899 12.18 17.71 -24.41
C VAL A 899 13.39 16.79 -24.50
N PHE A 900 13.46 15.82 -23.60
CA PHE A 900 14.44 14.75 -23.63
C PHE A 900 13.77 13.39 -23.42
N ALA A 901 14.44 12.31 -23.81
CA ALA A 901 14.05 10.93 -23.50
C ALA A 901 15.25 10.18 -22.91
N ILE A 902 15.00 9.26 -21.99
CA ILE A 902 15.98 8.31 -21.46
C ILE A 902 15.40 6.93 -21.71
N LEU A 903 16.15 6.05 -22.38
CA LEU A 903 15.80 4.65 -22.56
C LEU A 903 16.57 3.82 -21.55
N PHE A 904 15.87 3.01 -20.76
CA PHE A 904 16.46 2.10 -19.78
C PHE A 904 16.50 0.68 -20.34
N GLY A 905 17.68 0.05 -20.35
CA GLY A 905 17.91 -1.35 -20.66
C GLY A 905 18.15 -2.19 -19.40
N GLU A 906 18.40 -3.50 -19.57
CA GLU A 906 18.64 -4.41 -18.44
C GLU A 906 19.91 -4.06 -17.64
N ASN A 907 20.94 -3.54 -18.32
CA ASN A 907 22.26 -3.27 -17.72
C ASN A 907 22.63 -1.77 -17.66
N ASP A 908 21.99 -0.90 -18.45
CA ASP A 908 22.35 0.52 -18.56
C ASP A 908 21.22 1.37 -19.16
N ASP A 909 21.36 2.69 -19.19
CA ASP A 909 20.45 3.62 -19.84
C ASP A 909 21.16 4.55 -20.86
N THR A 910 20.40 5.20 -21.74
CA THR A 910 20.96 6.07 -22.80
C THR A 910 21.38 7.46 -22.30
N GLY A 911 21.15 7.78 -21.03
CA GLY A 911 21.11 9.14 -20.53
C GLY A 911 20.04 9.99 -21.24
N ALA A 912 20.01 11.29 -20.93
CA ALA A 912 19.12 12.24 -21.59
C ALA A 912 19.49 12.45 -23.06
N VAL A 913 18.59 12.05 -23.96
CA VAL A 913 18.63 12.30 -25.39
C VAL A 913 17.70 13.46 -25.71
N THR A 914 18.26 14.62 -26.06
CA THR A 914 17.50 15.87 -26.28
C THR A 914 16.90 15.92 -27.69
N PHE A 915 15.65 16.35 -27.81
CA PHE A 915 15.00 16.60 -29.11
C PHE A 915 15.30 18.04 -29.58
N PRO A 916 15.92 18.25 -30.76
CA PRO A 916 16.25 19.59 -31.24
C PRO A 916 15.00 20.45 -31.50
N TYR A 917 15.14 21.76 -31.28
CA TYR A 917 14.11 22.81 -31.27
C TYR A 917 13.27 22.99 -32.56
N SER A 918 13.48 22.20 -33.61
CA SER A 918 13.09 22.54 -34.98
C SER A 918 11.86 21.84 -35.57
N TYR A 919 10.98 21.21 -34.78
CA TYR A 919 9.74 20.61 -35.34
C TYR A 919 8.46 20.96 -34.56
N ILE A 920 7.93 22.14 -34.86
CA ILE A 920 6.53 22.48 -34.65
C ILE A 920 5.70 21.75 -35.74
N PHE A 921 5.12 20.62 -35.33
CA PHE A 921 4.12 19.75 -35.98
C PHE A 921 4.53 18.73 -37.07
N ARG A 922 4.11 17.48 -36.75
CA ARG A 922 4.05 16.20 -37.49
C ARG A 922 5.34 15.38 -37.50
N GLU A 923 5.39 14.42 -36.55
CA GLU A 923 6.34 13.31 -36.43
C GLU A 923 7.81 13.72 -36.42
N CYS A 924 8.41 13.74 -35.22
CA CYS A 924 9.86 13.68 -35.09
C CYS A 924 10.27 12.20 -35.02
N GLN A 925 11.18 11.78 -35.90
CA GLN A 925 11.82 10.46 -35.83
C GLN A 925 13.27 10.66 -35.40
N LEU A 926 13.63 10.08 -34.26
CA LEU A 926 15.00 10.02 -33.80
C LEU A 926 15.47 8.56 -33.85
N GLN A 927 16.65 8.32 -34.44
CA GLN A 927 17.34 7.04 -34.33
C GLN A 927 18.27 7.11 -33.12
N VAL A 928 18.03 6.26 -32.13
CA VAL A 928 18.93 6.07 -30.98
C VAL A 928 19.66 4.75 -31.22
N VAL A 929 21.00 4.80 -31.12
CA VAL A 929 21.94 3.73 -31.50
C VAL A 929 22.34 2.93 -30.28
#